data_AF-W7G3X9-F1
#
_entry.id   AF-W7G3X9-F1
#
_cell.length_a   1.000
_cell.length_b   1.000
_cell.length_c   1.000
_cell.angle_alpha   90.00
_cell.angle_beta   90.00
_cell.angle_gamma   90.00
#
_symmetry.space_group_name_H-M   'P 1'
#
loop_
_entity.id
_entity.type
_entity.pdbx_description
1 polymer ?
#
loop_
_entity_poly.entity_id
_entity_poly.type
_entity_poly.pdbx_seq_one_letter_code
_entity_poly.pdbx_strand_id
1 'polypeptide(L)'
;MDFYCPRCQEECTSYNEWLKKKEGEFNKQKKKYEKEINDVRSNSHSTYDKKFYNNLKRKYSSFEKFVETLKEGAYCTNGIIDGKIDFNKPQDIFSRSKYCASCPVFGVTCKQGDCKNITENSCDKIKIAGLKNMRDKEPSMNMNMLVSDNKLNDFPKDLENFCNHTGIFKGIRNDKWSCNYLCNLDVCQLNSNYTHIHLDKRVAIKVLYKYWLEYFLEDYNKIQDKISSCINTANENLCINKCKNKCECIEKWINLKSAEWVKIKKRYQQQYGIKDEDISNKVRSFLEERQFKSDIDKAKGDFKNLHELEESSKCTESVSRDNVCKKKDVITILLNRLKKKIETCKTQHDENKNNNSCKTLPTPLPRRRHQGRRRVVRSVRIRRPRPPPPTRQSVARSATFTPDTPPLAGGGSAKPPGPTVVSEEEEEEEDEEDLDSNDQQEEPQQEAVAQPEASPPATPGVKPPCDIVKEHFKDKHDKNGAIDSCNPKNYNGWTCQTDKFENGHSGACMPPRRIKLCVINLKYLNEKKSPEELRKAFIQCAAAETFFLWHKYKVDKEIEKKKEKTEQDGRVYKPSIPNELDEDLKKGTIPDDFKRQMFYTFGDYRDLCLDKDIGNDVSEVEKSIKRVFSSNGDKTPNGHERQKFWENYGEDIWHGMLCALTYKENGAKGIDAKIEQNKDLKGALLDDSGNKPKKPQYQYNSVKFSDNRNGPDLETFAKRPQFLRWFTEWSDEFCTERKKKEKKVSEDCKTDYDGCEKNKSGSCANACKAYNQYITNKKEEYD
;
A
#
# COMPACT_ATOMS: atom_id res chain seq x y z
N MET A 1 12.14 -31.30 -22.91
CA MET A 1 12.43 -31.41 -21.46
C MET A 1 11.93 -30.12 -20.86
N ASP A 2 10.61 -30.07 -20.78
CA ASP A 2 9.88 -28.86 -20.43
C ASP A 2 9.94 -28.72 -18.90
N PHE A 3 9.68 -27.53 -18.37
CA PHE A 3 9.57 -27.38 -16.92
C PHE A 3 8.24 -27.97 -16.45
N TYR A 4 8.31 -28.94 -15.54
CA TYR A 4 7.13 -29.47 -14.87
C TYR A 4 6.61 -28.45 -13.84
N CYS A 5 5.29 -28.38 -13.65
CA CYS A 5 4.61 -27.42 -12.78
C CYS A 5 4.80 -25.92 -13.19
N PRO A 6 4.46 -25.54 -14.44
CA PRO A 6 4.59 -24.15 -14.90
C PRO A 6 3.75 -23.16 -14.08
N ARG A 7 2.64 -23.63 -13.47
CA ARG A 7 1.77 -22.81 -12.60
C ARG A 7 2.50 -22.24 -11.39
N CYS A 8 3.35 -23.02 -10.72
CA CYS A 8 4.14 -22.52 -9.59
C CYS A 8 4.99 -21.32 -10.02
N GLN A 9 5.60 -21.43 -11.19
CA GLN A 9 6.39 -20.35 -11.75
C GLN A 9 5.55 -19.14 -12.18
N GLU A 10 4.39 -19.35 -12.80
CA GLU A 10 3.46 -18.27 -13.18
C GLU A 10 3.02 -17.46 -11.94
N GLU A 11 2.65 -18.15 -10.86
CA GLU A 11 2.31 -17.52 -9.58
C GLU A 11 3.50 -16.77 -8.98
N CYS A 12 4.69 -17.37 -9.00
CA CYS A 12 5.91 -16.71 -8.53
C CYS A 12 6.27 -15.47 -9.34
N THR A 13 6.07 -15.48 -10.66
CA THR A 13 6.27 -14.30 -11.52
C THR A 13 5.27 -13.22 -11.16
N SER A 14 3.98 -13.55 -11.10
CA SER A 14 2.91 -12.60 -10.74
C SER A 14 3.13 -11.98 -9.36
N TYR A 15 3.48 -12.81 -8.37
CA TYR A 15 3.81 -12.38 -7.02
C TYR A 15 5.03 -11.45 -6.98
N ASN A 16 6.10 -11.78 -7.71
CA ASN A 16 7.29 -10.94 -7.78
C ASN A 16 7.01 -9.59 -8.48
N GLU A 17 6.19 -9.55 -9.53
CA GLU A 17 5.77 -8.31 -10.19
C GLU A 17 4.94 -7.43 -9.25
N TRP A 18 3.99 -8.03 -8.53
CA TRP A 18 3.21 -7.34 -7.51
C TRP A 18 4.12 -6.80 -6.39
N LEU A 19 5.08 -7.60 -5.91
CA LEU A 19 6.06 -7.18 -4.91
C LEU A 19 6.91 -6.00 -5.39
N LYS A 20 7.47 -6.05 -6.61
CA LYS A 20 8.23 -4.94 -7.21
C LYS A 20 7.39 -3.66 -7.25
N LYS A 21 6.10 -3.77 -7.59
CA LYS A 21 5.16 -2.64 -7.58
C LYS A 21 4.96 -2.09 -6.17
N LYS A 22 4.76 -2.96 -5.16
CA LYS A 22 4.60 -2.57 -3.76
C LYS A 22 5.85 -1.93 -3.16
N GLU A 23 7.03 -2.46 -3.45
CA GLU A 23 8.31 -1.84 -3.09
C GLU A 23 8.44 -0.43 -3.70
N GLY A 24 7.99 -0.26 -4.95
CA GLY A 24 7.95 1.06 -5.60
C GLY A 24 6.97 2.05 -4.96
N GLU A 25 5.78 1.59 -4.55
CA GLU A 25 4.79 2.39 -3.81
C GLU A 25 5.35 2.79 -2.42
N PHE A 26 5.92 1.85 -1.68
CA PHE A 26 6.57 2.09 -0.39
C PHE A 26 7.68 3.12 -0.49
N ASN A 27 8.59 2.98 -1.46
CA ASN A 27 9.70 3.93 -1.66
C ASN A 27 9.22 5.34 -2.02
N LYS A 28 8.09 5.48 -2.73
CA LYS A 28 7.51 6.80 -3.02
C LYS A 28 6.94 7.44 -1.76
N GLN A 29 6.25 6.66 -0.92
CA GLN A 29 5.71 7.13 0.35
C GLN A 29 6.83 7.52 1.33
N LYS A 30 7.90 6.71 1.40
CA LYS A 30 9.12 7.06 2.16
C LYS A 30 9.67 8.43 1.78
N LYS A 31 9.90 8.66 0.48
CA LYS A 31 10.40 9.95 -0.03
C LYS A 31 9.45 11.11 0.27
N LYS A 32 8.14 10.86 0.19
CA LYS A 32 7.12 11.87 0.52
C LYS A 32 7.19 12.21 2.00
N TYR A 33 7.22 11.21 2.89
CA TYR A 33 7.36 11.39 4.33
C TYR A 33 8.61 12.21 4.68
N GLU A 34 9.78 11.80 4.18
CA GLU A 34 11.05 12.51 4.41
C GLU A 34 10.96 13.97 3.96
N LYS A 35 10.32 14.23 2.81
CA LYS A 35 10.11 15.59 2.32
C LYS A 35 9.21 16.42 3.23
N GLU A 36 8.06 15.87 3.64
CA GLU A 36 7.11 16.60 4.49
C GLU A 36 7.69 16.90 5.89
N ILE A 37 8.54 16.03 6.43
CA ILE A 37 9.15 16.18 7.76
C ILE A 37 10.39 17.09 7.74
N ASN A 38 11.19 17.07 6.68
CA ASN A 38 12.36 17.91 6.58
C ASN A 38 12.01 19.37 6.24
N ASP A 39 10.91 19.60 5.53
CA ASP A 39 10.62 20.89 4.91
C ASP A 39 9.21 21.39 5.26
N VAL A 40 8.90 21.36 6.57
CA VAL A 40 7.61 21.75 7.17
C VAL A 40 7.24 23.20 6.88
N ARG A 41 8.23 24.10 6.74
CA ARG A 41 8.00 25.54 6.55
C ARG A 41 7.55 25.92 5.13
N SER A 42 7.92 25.13 4.10
CA SER A 42 7.72 25.48 2.68
C SER A 42 6.61 24.70 1.98
N ASN A 43 6.20 23.52 2.48
CA ASN A 43 5.19 22.65 1.85
C ASN A 43 3.79 22.76 2.48
N SER A 44 3.65 23.44 3.61
CA SER A 44 2.37 23.64 4.28
C SER A 44 1.56 24.74 3.59
N HIS A 45 0.43 24.39 2.99
CA HIS A 45 -0.52 25.38 2.46
C HIS A 45 -1.33 26.04 3.59
N SER A 46 -1.22 25.54 4.84
CA SER A 46 -1.93 26.04 6.01
C SER A 46 -1.08 26.02 7.30
N THR A 47 -1.51 26.76 8.33
CA THR A 47 -0.94 26.71 9.69
C THR A 47 -1.16 25.36 10.39
N TYR A 48 -2.15 24.57 9.94
CA TYR A 48 -2.47 23.25 10.47
C TYR A 48 -1.43 22.19 10.07
N ASP A 49 -1.04 22.17 8.79
CA ASP A 49 0.00 21.26 8.27
C ASP A 49 1.30 21.48 9.06
N LYS A 50 1.65 22.74 9.37
CA LYS A 50 2.84 23.04 10.19
C LYS A 50 2.76 22.43 11.58
N LYS A 51 1.65 22.60 12.31
CA LYS A 51 1.51 22.04 13.67
C LYS A 51 1.47 20.51 13.65
N PHE A 52 0.78 19.92 12.69
CA PHE A 52 0.72 18.46 12.52
C PHE A 52 2.10 17.89 12.22
N TYR A 53 2.80 18.39 11.21
CA TYR A 53 4.14 17.92 10.86
C TYR A 53 5.18 18.23 11.93
N ASN A 54 5.05 19.35 12.67
CA ASN A 54 5.92 19.62 13.82
C ASN A 54 5.72 18.59 14.95
N ASN A 55 4.48 18.23 15.25
CA ASN A 55 4.19 17.17 16.22
C ASN A 55 4.63 15.80 15.73
N LEU A 56 4.42 15.50 14.44
CA LEU A 56 4.86 14.27 13.81
C LEU A 56 6.39 14.17 13.84
N LYS A 57 7.10 15.25 13.52
CA LYS A 57 8.56 15.35 13.59
C LYS A 57 9.09 15.20 15.01
N ARG A 58 8.40 15.73 16.02
CA ARG A 58 8.79 15.56 17.42
C ARG A 58 8.71 14.11 17.87
N LYS A 59 7.64 13.40 17.47
CA LYS A 59 7.39 12.01 17.91
C LYS A 59 8.05 10.96 17.02
N TYR A 60 8.13 11.22 15.72
CA TYR A 60 8.65 10.35 14.68
C TYR A 60 9.65 11.12 13.81
N SER A 61 10.75 11.51 14.43
CA SER A 61 11.78 12.38 13.84
C SER A 61 12.44 11.82 12.57
N SER A 62 12.38 10.50 12.38
CA SER A 62 12.87 9.83 11.19
C SER A 62 11.81 8.90 10.61
N PHE A 63 11.99 8.50 9.35
CA PHE A 63 11.10 7.54 8.68
C PHE A 63 11.09 6.20 9.41
N GLU A 64 12.23 5.77 9.96
CA GLU A 64 12.40 4.50 10.67
C GLU A 64 11.49 4.45 11.91
N LYS A 65 11.45 5.52 12.71
CA LYS A 65 10.56 5.61 13.88
C LYS A 65 9.08 5.60 13.50
N PHE A 66 8.72 6.22 12.38
CA PHE A 66 7.34 6.22 11.88
C PHE A 66 6.93 4.84 11.37
N VAL A 67 7.79 4.22 10.54
CA VAL A 67 7.46 2.97 9.87
C VAL A 67 7.36 1.80 10.85
N GLU A 68 8.04 1.89 12.00
CA GLU A 68 7.82 0.97 13.12
C GLU A 68 6.37 0.96 13.61
N THR A 69 5.67 2.08 13.59
CA THR A 69 4.25 2.10 13.99
C THR A 69 3.36 1.36 13.01
N LEU A 70 3.78 1.19 11.75
CA LEU A 70 3.01 0.46 10.75
C LEU A 70 2.92 -1.04 11.07
N LYS A 71 3.86 -1.58 11.86
CA LYS A 71 3.81 -2.97 12.34
C LYS A 71 2.62 -3.20 13.28
N GLU A 72 2.13 -2.14 13.94
CA GLU A 72 0.99 -2.19 14.87
C GLU A 72 -0.37 -2.32 14.16
N GLY A 73 -0.41 -2.20 12.83
CA GLY A 73 -1.61 -2.48 12.05
C GLY A 73 -2.04 -3.94 12.19
N ALA A 74 -3.35 -4.18 12.34
CA ALA A 74 -3.95 -5.48 12.68
C ALA A 74 -3.52 -6.67 11.79
N TYR A 75 -3.01 -6.41 10.59
CA TYR A 75 -2.61 -7.43 9.61
C TYR A 75 -1.10 -7.62 9.50
N CYS A 76 -0.29 -6.68 10.00
CA CYS A 76 1.17 -6.82 10.03
C CYS A 76 1.65 -7.64 11.24
N THR A 77 0.77 -7.83 12.23
CA THR A 77 1.05 -8.50 13.52
C THR A 77 0.49 -9.91 13.63
N ASN A 78 -0.42 -10.32 12.74
CA ASN A 78 -1.24 -11.53 12.95
C ASN A 78 -0.61 -12.87 12.54
N GLY A 79 0.72 -12.98 12.41
CA GLY A 79 1.39 -14.28 12.18
C GLY A 79 0.95 -15.05 10.92
N ILE A 80 0.13 -14.45 10.04
CA ILE A 80 -0.38 -15.04 8.80
C ILE A 80 0.76 -15.19 7.76
N ILE A 81 1.83 -14.41 7.91
CA ILE A 81 3.01 -14.45 7.05
C ILE A 81 4.14 -15.13 7.82
N ASP A 82 4.70 -16.20 7.24
CA ASP A 82 5.92 -16.85 7.71
C ASP A 82 7.10 -15.85 7.60
N GLY A 83 7.29 -15.02 8.62
CA GLY A 83 8.32 -13.98 8.70
C GLY A 83 7.88 -12.77 9.50
N LYS A 84 8.75 -12.28 10.38
CA LYS A 84 8.53 -11.04 11.15
C LYS A 84 8.61 -9.85 10.18
N ILE A 85 7.48 -9.22 9.87
CA ILE A 85 7.43 -8.03 9.00
C ILE A 85 8.14 -6.89 9.72
N ASP A 86 9.27 -6.45 9.16
CA ASP A 86 10.07 -5.33 9.67
C ASP A 86 10.25 -4.29 8.56
N PHE A 87 9.48 -3.20 8.62
CA PHE A 87 9.52 -2.15 7.60
C PHE A 87 10.83 -1.36 7.58
N ASN A 88 11.67 -1.51 8.62
CA ASN A 88 13.06 -1.03 8.61
C ASN A 88 14.01 -1.93 7.82
N LYS A 89 13.55 -3.14 7.45
CA LYS A 89 14.25 -4.10 6.59
C LYS A 89 13.47 -4.36 5.30
N PRO A 90 13.29 -3.34 4.44
CA PRO A 90 12.53 -3.48 3.20
C PRO A 90 13.08 -4.58 2.29
N GLN A 91 14.39 -4.87 2.36
CA GLN A 91 15.01 -5.98 1.64
C GLN A 91 14.42 -7.35 2.00
N ASP A 92 14.01 -7.55 3.25
CA ASP A 92 13.44 -8.81 3.74
C ASP A 92 11.93 -8.88 3.42
N ILE A 93 11.20 -7.77 3.54
CA ILE A 93 9.77 -7.69 3.24
C ILE A 93 9.49 -7.84 1.74
N PHE A 94 10.25 -7.12 0.92
CA PHE A 94 10.11 -7.14 -0.54
C PHE A 94 11.03 -8.20 -1.16
N SER A 95 11.27 -9.29 -0.42
CA SER A 95 12.01 -10.46 -0.89
C SER A 95 11.11 -11.45 -1.61
N ARG A 96 11.73 -12.29 -2.46
CA ARG A 96 11.04 -13.39 -3.12
C ARG A 96 10.55 -14.39 -2.07
N SER A 97 9.34 -14.91 -2.25
CA SER A 97 8.78 -15.96 -1.39
C SER A 97 9.67 -17.21 -1.35
N LYS A 98 9.83 -17.82 -0.17
CA LYS A 98 10.54 -19.11 0.01
C LYS A 98 9.92 -20.24 -0.82
N TYR A 99 8.62 -20.18 -1.09
CA TYR A 99 7.91 -21.15 -1.92
C TYR A 99 8.28 -21.05 -3.41
N CYS A 100 8.89 -19.93 -3.79
CA CYS A 100 9.39 -19.70 -5.13
C CYS A 100 10.87 -20.08 -5.28
N ALA A 101 11.51 -20.64 -4.25
CA ALA A 101 12.86 -21.17 -4.39
C ALA A 101 12.92 -22.28 -5.45
N SER A 102 14.07 -22.45 -6.10
CA SER A 102 14.24 -23.59 -7.00
C SER A 102 14.12 -24.91 -6.25
N CYS A 103 13.68 -25.95 -6.97
CA CYS A 103 13.59 -27.29 -6.39
C CYS A 103 14.97 -27.75 -5.91
N PRO A 104 15.04 -28.50 -4.79
CA PRO A 104 16.27 -29.16 -4.38
C PRO A 104 16.88 -29.94 -5.55
N VAL A 105 18.19 -29.78 -5.76
CA VAL A 105 18.89 -30.26 -6.95
C VAL A 105 18.72 -31.77 -7.18
N PHE A 106 18.68 -32.54 -6.10
CA PHE A 106 18.50 -34.00 -6.13
C PHE A 106 17.04 -34.44 -5.97
N GLY A 107 16.09 -33.50 -5.91
CA GLY A 107 14.68 -33.76 -5.71
C GLY A 107 14.29 -33.99 -4.25
N VAL A 108 13.05 -34.43 -4.06
CA VAL A 108 12.42 -34.67 -2.75
C VAL A 108 11.74 -36.04 -2.75
N THR A 109 11.71 -36.69 -1.59
CA THR A 109 10.92 -37.90 -1.36
C THR A 109 9.74 -37.55 -0.45
N CYS A 110 8.52 -37.78 -0.90
CA CYS A 110 7.31 -37.48 -0.14
C CYS A 110 6.65 -38.76 0.38
N LYS A 111 6.30 -38.80 1.67
CA LYS A 111 5.51 -39.87 2.30
C LYS A 111 4.38 -39.24 3.12
N GLN A 112 3.13 -39.63 2.86
CA GLN A 112 1.94 -39.15 3.59
C GLN A 112 1.84 -37.61 3.72
N GLY A 113 2.23 -36.86 2.70
CA GLY A 113 2.18 -35.40 2.68
C GLY A 113 3.45 -34.69 3.17
N ASP A 114 4.36 -35.39 3.83
CA ASP A 114 5.66 -34.84 4.25
C ASP A 114 6.75 -35.14 3.21
N CYS A 115 7.35 -34.08 2.66
CA CYS A 115 8.43 -34.16 1.69
C CYS A 115 9.79 -33.85 2.33
N LYS A 116 10.76 -34.75 2.15
CA LYS A 116 12.14 -34.58 2.62
C LYS A 116 13.10 -34.45 1.43
N ASN A 117 14.07 -33.53 1.55
CA ASN A 117 15.10 -33.35 0.53
C ASN A 117 15.99 -34.59 0.41
N ILE A 118 16.31 -34.98 -0.81
CA ILE A 118 17.28 -36.04 -1.06
C ILE A 118 18.69 -35.46 -0.89
N THR A 119 19.53 -36.16 -0.14
CA THR A 119 20.91 -35.74 0.13
C THR A 119 21.89 -36.34 -0.89
N GLU A 120 23.02 -35.67 -1.06
CA GLU A 120 24.11 -36.06 -1.96
C GLU A 120 24.54 -37.52 -1.75
N ASN A 121 24.64 -37.99 -0.50
CA ASN A 121 25.05 -39.36 -0.17
C ASN A 121 24.08 -40.46 -0.64
N SER A 122 22.88 -40.09 -1.11
CA SER A 122 21.83 -41.02 -1.54
C SER A 122 21.50 -40.94 -3.03
N CYS A 123 22.20 -40.06 -3.76
CA CYS A 123 21.86 -39.72 -5.14
C CYS A 123 22.27 -40.79 -6.17
N ASP A 124 23.18 -41.71 -5.84
CA ASP A 124 23.67 -42.77 -6.75
C ASP A 124 22.55 -43.71 -7.21
N LYS A 125 21.41 -43.70 -6.50
CA LYS A 125 20.21 -44.47 -6.83
C LYS A 125 19.27 -43.76 -7.80
N ILE A 126 19.51 -42.49 -8.13
CA ILE A 126 18.65 -41.67 -9.00
C ILE A 126 19.03 -41.90 -10.46
N LYS A 127 18.18 -42.62 -11.21
CA LYS A 127 18.26 -42.69 -12.68
C LYS A 127 17.43 -41.57 -13.30
N ILE A 128 18.08 -40.52 -13.81
CA ILE A 128 17.39 -39.43 -14.51
C ILE A 128 17.40 -39.73 -16.01
N ALA A 129 16.21 -39.88 -16.60
CA ALA A 129 16.05 -40.11 -18.03
C ALA A 129 16.59 -38.92 -18.85
N GLY A 130 17.35 -39.19 -19.91
CA GLY A 130 17.85 -38.16 -20.84
C GLY A 130 19.16 -37.46 -20.45
N LEU A 131 19.83 -37.90 -19.38
CA LEU A 131 21.20 -37.46 -19.08
C LEU A 131 22.22 -38.43 -19.68
N LYS A 132 23.28 -37.91 -20.31
CA LYS A 132 24.41 -38.74 -20.70
C LYS A 132 25.16 -39.19 -19.44
N ASN A 133 25.53 -40.46 -19.36
CA ASN A 133 26.49 -40.95 -18.38
C ASN A 133 27.86 -40.33 -18.71
N MET A 134 28.16 -39.17 -18.13
CA MET A 134 29.50 -38.59 -18.22
C MET A 134 30.40 -39.32 -17.23
N ARG A 135 30.97 -40.44 -17.69
CA ARG A 135 31.99 -41.20 -16.96
C ARG A 135 33.32 -40.44 -16.88
N ASP A 136 33.50 -39.41 -17.72
CA ASP A 136 34.72 -38.61 -17.78
C ASP A 136 34.52 -37.29 -17.03
N LYS A 137 35.33 -37.12 -15.99
CA LYS A 137 35.37 -35.97 -15.08
C LYS A 137 35.79 -34.70 -15.84
N GLU A 138 34.86 -34.09 -16.56
CA GLU A 138 35.08 -32.74 -17.10
C GLU A 138 35.37 -31.77 -15.94
N PRO A 139 36.31 -30.82 -16.12
CA PRO A 139 36.72 -29.91 -15.05
C PRO A 139 35.57 -29.01 -14.59
N SER A 140 35.65 -28.58 -13.33
CA SER A 140 34.75 -27.60 -12.74
C SER A 140 34.61 -26.35 -13.62
N MET A 141 33.38 -25.89 -13.88
CA MET A 141 33.15 -24.62 -14.57
C MET A 141 33.02 -23.49 -13.55
N ASN A 142 33.89 -22.49 -13.63
CA ASN A 142 33.72 -21.23 -12.91
C ASN A 142 33.21 -20.14 -13.86
N MET A 143 32.14 -19.45 -13.47
CA MET A 143 31.54 -18.37 -14.25
C MET A 143 31.15 -17.20 -13.36
N ASN A 144 31.48 -16.01 -13.82
CA ASN A 144 30.98 -14.75 -13.28
C ASN A 144 29.76 -14.35 -14.11
N MET A 145 28.61 -14.14 -13.47
CA MET A 145 27.38 -13.70 -14.11
C MET A 145 27.02 -12.30 -13.62
N LEU A 146 27.05 -11.33 -14.53
CA LEU A 146 26.58 -9.99 -14.27
C LEU A 146 25.06 -9.98 -14.12
N VAL A 147 24.52 -9.36 -13.09
CA VAL A 147 23.08 -9.21 -12.94
C VAL A 147 22.76 -7.78 -12.56
N SER A 148 21.85 -7.12 -13.28
CA SER A 148 21.42 -5.79 -12.86
C SER A 148 20.63 -5.87 -11.57
N ASP A 149 20.96 -4.96 -10.64
CA ASP A 149 20.30 -4.88 -9.35
C ASP A 149 20.01 -3.42 -9.03
N ASN A 150 18.73 -3.11 -8.81
CA ASN A 150 18.31 -1.76 -8.48
C ASN A 150 18.43 -1.45 -6.98
N LYS A 151 18.76 -2.44 -6.13
CA LYS A 151 19.04 -2.25 -4.70
C LYS A 151 20.51 -1.86 -4.46
N LEU A 152 21.40 -2.21 -5.39
CA LEU A 152 22.80 -1.80 -5.39
C LEU A 152 23.01 -0.48 -6.12
N ASN A 153 24.04 0.27 -5.69
CA ASN A 153 24.58 1.43 -6.41
C ASN A 153 26.02 1.18 -6.93
N ASP A 154 26.50 -0.06 -6.81
CA ASP A 154 27.87 -0.44 -7.13
C ASP A 154 27.96 -1.21 -8.44
N PHE A 155 29.15 -1.20 -9.04
CA PHE A 155 29.47 -1.88 -10.29
C PHE A 155 30.74 -2.71 -10.14
N PRO A 156 30.89 -3.82 -10.88
CA PRO A 156 32.16 -4.52 -10.97
C PRO A 156 33.20 -3.60 -11.64
N LYS A 157 34.47 -3.73 -11.26
CA LYS A 157 35.58 -2.88 -11.76
C LYS A 157 35.60 -2.70 -13.27
N ASP A 158 35.28 -3.76 -14.03
CA ASP A 158 35.26 -3.74 -15.50
C ASP A 158 34.16 -2.84 -16.10
N LEU A 159 33.12 -2.53 -15.32
CA LEU A 159 31.98 -1.68 -15.71
C LEU A 159 31.92 -0.36 -14.95
N GLU A 160 32.56 -0.26 -13.79
CA GLU A 160 32.50 0.90 -12.89
C GLU A 160 32.83 2.21 -13.61
N ASN A 161 33.96 2.24 -14.31
CA ASN A 161 34.43 3.45 -15.01
C ASN A 161 33.55 3.85 -16.20
N PHE A 162 32.74 2.93 -16.74
CA PHE A 162 31.98 3.17 -17.97
C PHE A 162 30.48 3.34 -17.71
N CYS A 163 29.93 2.59 -16.75
CA CYS A 163 28.50 2.50 -16.51
C CYS A 163 28.02 3.36 -15.34
N ASN A 164 28.91 3.76 -14.44
CA ASN A 164 28.54 4.64 -13.34
C ASN A 164 28.00 5.97 -13.88
N HIS A 165 26.95 6.50 -13.25
CA HIS A 165 26.26 7.75 -13.63
C HIS A 165 25.65 7.81 -15.05
N THR A 166 25.66 6.72 -15.84
CA THR A 166 25.02 6.69 -17.18
C THR A 166 23.49 6.69 -17.11
N GLY A 167 22.94 6.20 -15.99
CA GLY A 167 21.49 6.03 -15.77
C GLY A 167 20.86 4.88 -16.56
N ILE A 168 21.68 3.98 -17.11
CA ILE A 168 21.22 2.72 -17.73
C ILE A 168 20.91 1.71 -16.63
N PHE A 169 21.90 1.44 -15.78
CA PHE A 169 21.81 0.58 -14.62
C PHE A 169 21.96 1.41 -13.35
N LYS A 170 21.36 0.95 -12.25
CA LYS A 170 21.53 1.57 -10.94
C LYS A 170 22.70 0.93 -10.19
N GLY A 171 22.79 -0.39 -10.24
CA GLY A 171 23.97 -1.19 -9.90
C GLY A 171 23.98 -2.51 -10.67
N ILE A 172 25.12 -3.19 -10.66
CA ILE A 172 25.30 -4.53 -11.24
C ILE A 172 26.05 -5.40 -10.22
N ARG A 173 25.47 -6.53 -9.85
CA ARG A 173 26.16 -7.56 -9.06
C ARG A 173 26.90 -8.54 -9.95
N ASN A 174 27.94 -9.16 -9.40
CA ASN A 174 28.76 -10.15 -10.07
C ASN A 174 28.68 -11.50 -9.34
N ASP A 175 27.79 -12.36 -9.81
CA ASP A 175 27.54 -13.67 -9.21
C ASP A 175 28.63 -14.65 -9.62
N LYS A 176 29.42 -15.10 -8.65
CA LYS A 176 30.47 -16.10 -8.86
C LYS A 176 29.86 -17.49 -8.68
N TRP A 177 29.68 -18.20 -9.78
CA TRP A 177 29.16 -19.57 -9.81
C TRP A 177 30.29 -20.57 -10.06
N SER A 178 30.28 -21.67 -9.30
CA SER A 178 31.11 -22.86 -9.54
C SER A 178 30.21 -24.06 -9.79
N CYS A 179 30.31 -24.67 -10.97
CA CYS A 179 29.51 -25.81 -11.37
C CYS A 179 30.36 -27.08 -11.48
N ASN A 180 29.88 -28.15 -10.85
CA ASN A 180 30.53 -29.46 -10.80
C ASN A 180 29.53 -30.57 -11.10
N TYR A 181 30.00 -31.65 -11.73
CA TYR A 181 29.18 -32.85 -11.91
C TYR A 181 29.09 -33.62 -10.59
N LEU A 182 27.87 -33.75 -10.09
CA LEU A 182 27.52 -34.54 -8.90
C LEU A 182 26.33 -35.41 -9.27
N CYS A 183 26.44 -36.73 -9.08
CA CYS A 183 25.33 -37.66 -9.34
C CYS A 183 24.82 -37.62 -10.80
N ASN A 184 25.72 -37.45 -11.78
CA ASN A 184 25.40 -37.20 -13.20
C ASN A 184 24.61 -35.91 -13.48
N LEU A 185 24.44 -35.03 -12.48
CA LEU A 185 23.86 -33.70 -12.62
C LEU A 185 24.95 -32.65 -12.56
N ASP A 186 24.88 -31.66 -13.44
CA ASP A 186 25.71 -30.47 -13.31
C ASP A 186 25.09 -29.51 -12.28
N VAL A 187 25.75 -29.40 -11.13
CA VAL A 187 25.29 -28.67 -9.96
C VAL A 187 26.14 -27.42 -9.78
N CYS A 188 25.48 -26.26 -9.81
CA CYS A 188 26.08 -24.96 -9.69
C CYS A 188 25.86 -24.37 -8.29
N GLN A 189 26.94 -23.92 -7.66
CA GLN A 189 26.94 -23.28 -6.36
C GLN A 189 27.31 -21.80 -6.48
N LEU A 190 26.52 -20.94 -5.83
CA LEU A 190 26.79 -19.51 -5.75
C LEU A 190 27.76 -19.25 -4.61
N ASN A 191 28.93 -18.68 -4.94
CA ASN A 191 29.99 -18.36 -4.00
C ASN A 191 29.97 -16.89 -3.56
N SER A 192 29.21 -16.03 -4.25
CA SER A 192 28.99 -14.64 -3.82
C SER A 192 28.02 -14.59 -2.64
N ASN A 193 28.37 -13.84 -1.60
CA ASN A 193 27.50 -13.64 -0.43
C ASN A 193 26.92 -12.22 -0.46
N TYR A 194 25.59 -12.11 -0.64
CA TYR A 194 24.88 -10.83 -0.64
C TYR A 194 23.88 -10.83 0.52
N THR A 195 23.99 -9.85 1.41
CA THR A 195 23.19 -9.76 2.65
C THR A 195 21.72 -9.37 2.42
N HIS A 196 21.37 -8.82 1.25
CA HIS A 196 20.06 -8.22 0.96
C HIS A 196 19.27 -8.97 -0.13
N ILE A 197 19.72 -10.17 -0.54
CA ILE A 197 19.10 -10.93 -1.64
C ILE A 197 18.95 -12.40 -1.24
N HIS A 198 17.72 -12.91 -1.27
CA HIS A 198 17.43 -14.34 -1.10
C HIS A 198 17.64 -15.08 -2.43
N LEU A 199 18.89 -15.46 -2.72
CA LEU A 199 19.26 -16.27 -3.88
C LEU A 199 19.38 -17.74 -3.51
N ASP A 200 19.01 -18.61 -4.45
CA ASP A 200 19.25 -20.05 -4.33
C ASP A 200 20.76 -20.31 -4.36
N LYS A 201 21.31 -20.81 -3.25
CA LYS A 201 22.76 -21.05 -3.12
C LYS A 201 23.27 -22.20 -3.99
N ARG A 202 22.39 -23.14 -4.35
CA ARG A 202 22.76 -24.37 -5.08
C ARG A 202 21.63 -24.74 -6.04
N VAL A 203 21.93 -24.81 -7.33
CA VAL A 203 20.95 -25.05 -8.40
C VAL A 203 21.49 -25.99 -9.47
N ALA A 204 20.62 -26.61 -10.27
CA ALA A 204 21.05 -27.36 -11.46
C ALA A 204 21.44 -26.40 -12.61
N ILE A 205 22.32 -26.81 -13.51
CA ILE A 205 22.75 -25.99 -14.67
C ILE A 205 21.57 -25.48 -15.52
N LYS A 206 20.49 -26.26 -15.65
CA LYS A 206 19.27 -25.82 -16.36
C LYS A 206 18.62 -24.60 -15.70
N VAL A 207 18.63 -24.55 -14.37
CA VAL A 207 18.08 -23.43 -13.59
C VAL A 207 19.00 -22.22 -13.72
N LEU A 208 20.33 -22.40 -13.64
CA LEU A 208 21.28 -21.30 -13.88
C LEU A 208 21.17 -20.74 -15.31
N TYR A 209 21.02 -21.62 -16.31
CA TYR A 209 20.79 -21.26 -17.71
C TYR A 209 19.50 -20.44 -17.88
N LYS A 210 18.43 -20.84 -17.20
CA LYS A 210 17.19 -20.06 -17.13
C LYS A 210 17.40 -18.68 -16.51
N TYR A 211 18.03 -18.60 -15.34
CA TYR A 211 18.30 -17.33 -14.66
C TYR A 211 19.11 -16.38 -15.53
N TRP A 212 20.14 -16.89 -16.22
CA TRP A 212 20.94 -16.09 -17.13
C TRP A 212 20.09 -15.48 -18.26
N LEU A 213 19.20 -16.28 -18.86
CA LEU A 213 18.30 -15.81 -19.93
C LEU A 213 17.31 -14.76 -19.42
N GLU A 214 16.72 -14.95 -18.24
CA GLU A 214 15.80 -13.98 -17.63
C GLU A 214 16.50 -12.63 -17.42
N TYR A 215 17.66 -12.63 -16.77
CA TYR A 215 18.42 -11.41 -16.53
C TYR A 215 18.95 -10.77 -17.81
N PHE A 216 19.38 -11.57 -18.78
CA PHE A 216 19.82 -11.07 -20.08
C PHE A 216 18.69 -10.33 -20.80
N LEU A 217 17.49 -10.91 -20.85
CA LEU A 217 16.35 -10.31 -21.55
C LEU A 217 15.83 -9.05 -20.84
N GLU A 218 15.78 -9.05 -19.50
CA GLU A 218 15.43 -7.87 -18.69
C GLU A 218 16.41 -6.71 -18.99
N ASP A 219 17.71 -6.99 -18.93
CA ASP A 219 18.76 -6.01 -19.24
C ASP A 219 18.72 -5.56 -20.70
N TYR A 220 18.52 -6.48 -21.64
CA TYR A 220 18.43 -6.18 -23.06
C TYR A 220 17.30 -5.20 -23.35
N ASN A 221 16.09 -5.47 -22.84
CA ASN A 221 14.93 -4.61 -23.02
C ASN A 221 15.15 -3.24 -22.37
N LYS A 222 15.73 -3.20 -21.17
CA LYS A 222 16.11 -1.95 -20.49
C LYS A 222 17.11 -1.14 -21.31
N ILE A 223 18.12 -1.78 -21.89
CA ILE A 223 19.09 -1.14 -22.75
C ILE A 223 18.41 -0.57 -24.00
N GLN A 224 17.53 -1.34 -24.66
CA GLN A 224 16.78 -0.89 -25.85
C GLN A 224 15.99 0.40 -25.55
N ASP A 225 15.29 0.44 -24.42
CA ASP A 225 14.54 1.63 -24.00
C ASP A 225 15.47 2.84 -23.80
N LYS A 226 16.62 2.65 -23.13
CA LYS A 226 17.55 3.74 -22.80
C LYS A 226 18.36 4.24 -24.00
N ILE A 227 18.72 3.35 -24.93
CA ILE A 227 19.50 3.68 -26.13
C ILE A 227 18.63 4.32 -27.22
N SER A 228 17.33 4.01 -27.29
CA SER A 228 16.41 4.62 -28.26
C SER A 228 16.45 6.16 -28.20
N SER A 229 16.62 6.74 -27.01
CA SER A 229 16.76 8.19 -26.81
C SER A 229 18.03 8.81 -27.41
N CYS A 230 19.05 8.01 -27.69
CA CYS A 230 20.29 8.46 -28.30
C CYS A 230 20.30 8.28 -29.83
N ILE A 231 19.49 7.35 -30.35
CA ILE A 231 19.47 7.01 -31.79
C ILE A 231 18.33 7.73 -32.53
N ASN A 232 17.21 8.07 -31.87
CA ASN A 232 15.98 8.58 -32.51
C ASN A 232 15.92 10.11 -32.70
N THR A 233 17.02 10.86 -32.56
CA THR A 233 16.96 12.32 -32.76
C THR A 233 16.94 12.66 -34.25
N ALA A 234 15.83 13.25 -34.71
CA ALA A 234 15.59 13.76 -36.07
C ALA A 234 16.56 14.87 -36.56
N ASN A 235 17.66 15.11 -35.85
CA ASN A 235 18.72 16.05 -36.23
C ASN A 235 20.02 15.26 -36.40
N GLU A 236 20.44 15.07 -37.65
CA GLU A 236 21.41 14.04 -38.04
C GLU A 236 22.85 14.20 -37.51
N ASN A 237 23.24 15.27 -36.81
CA ASN A 237 24.65 15.49 -36.40
C ASN A 237 24.82 16.23 -35.07
N LEU A 238 24.08 15.87 -34.01
CA LEU A 238 24.29 16.47 -32.68
C LEU A 238 25.00 15.48 -31.73
N CYS A 239 26.27 15.72 -31.42
CA CYS A 239 26.97 14.95 -30.39
C CYS A 239 26.49 15.31 -28.97
N ILE A 240 26.18 14.29 -28.17
CA ILE A 240 25.76 14.41 -26.77
C ILE A 240 26.66 13.51 -25.89
N ASN A 241 27.46 14.11 -25.01
CA ASN A 241 28.39 13.38 -24.12
C ASN A 241 27.67 12.30 -23.28
N LYS A 242 26.46 12.60 -22.81
CA LYS A 242 25.65 11.63 -22.05
C LYS A 242 25.29 10.39 -22.88
N CYS A 243 25.13 10.52 -24.19
CA CYS A 243 24.86 9.37 -25.07
C CYS A 243 26.13 8.61 -25.45
N LYS A 244 27.27 9.30 -25.62
CA LYS A 244 28.59 8.66 -25.76
C LYS A 244 28.88 7.70 -24.60
N ASN A 245 28.80 8.18 -23.35
CA ASN A 245 29.06 7.36 -22.16
C ASN A 245 28.08 6.18 -22.03
N LYS A 246 26.81 6.38 -22.37
CA LYS A 246 25.81 5.29 -22.41
C LYS A 246 26.21 4.21 -23.40
N CYS A 247 26.64 4.59 -24.59
CA CYS A 247 26.98 3.64 -25.64
C CYS A 247 28.29 2.89 -25.34
N GLU A 248 29.26 3.53 -24.70
CA GLU A 248 30.46 2.87 -24.16
C GLU A 248 30.13 1.85 -23.06
N CYS A 249 29.28 2.22 -22.10
CA CYS A 249 28.80 1.28 -21.07
C CYS A 249 28.14 0.04 -21.68
N ILE A 250 27.23 0.23 -22.65
CA ILE A 250 26.52 -0.86 -23.29
C ILE A 250 27.49 -1.75 -24.09
N GLU A 251 28.48 -1.17 -24.78
CA GLU A 251 29.50 -1.95 -25.49
C GLU A 251 30.27 -2.88 -24.55
N LYS A 252 30.71 -2.36 -23.39
CA LYS A 252 31.39 -3.17 -22.37
C LYS A 252 30.47 -4.27 -21.83
N TRP A 253 29.21 -3.95 -21.54
CA TRP A 253 28.22 -4.93 -21.12
C TRP A 253 28.01 -6.03 -22.17
N ILE A 254 27.89 -5.69 -23.47
CA ILE A 254 27.76 -6.67 -24.57
C ILE A 254 28.94 -7.63 -24.60
N ASN A 255 30.17 -7.12 -24.45
CA ASN A 255 31.37 -7.95 -24.50
C ASN A 255 31.41 -8.96 -23.35
N LEU A 256 31.13 -8.50 -22.12
CA LEU A 256 31.09 -9.36 -20.94
C LEU A 256 29.95 -10.39 -21.06
N LYS A 257 28.75 -9.96 -21.46
CA LYS A 257 27.61 -10.87 -21.67
C LYS A 257 27.81 -11.89 -22.77
N SER A 258 28.50 -11.52 -23.85
CA SER A 258 28.84 -12.45 -24.92
C SER A 258 29.78 -13.56 -24.41
N ALA A 259 30.76 -13.19 -23.56
CA ALA A 259 31.66 -14.17 -22.94
C ALA A 259 30.94 -15.08 -21.95
N GLU A 260 30.01 -14.55 -21.14
CA GLU A 260 29.14 -15.36 -20.27
C GLU A 260 28.31 -16.36 -21.08
N TRP A 261 27.67 -15.90 -22.16
CA TRP A 261 26.79 -16.73 -22.99
C TRP A 261 27.51 -17.94 -23.56
N VAL A 262 28.74 -17.75 -24.08
CA VAL A 262 29.55 -18.84 -24.63
C VAL A 262 29.79 -19.92 -23.56
N LYS A 263 30.12 -19.54 -22.33
CA LYS A 263 30.40 -20.47 -21.24
C LYS A 263 29.15 -21.25 -20.83
N ILE A 264 28.07 -20.55 -20.49
CA ILE A 264 26.86 -21.18 -19.96
C ILE A 264 26.14 -22.03 -21.01
N LYS A 265 26.12 -21.59 -22.28
CA LYS A 265 25.55 -22.35 -23.39
C LYS A 265 26.31 -23.64 -23.62
N LYS A 266 27.65 -23.59 -23.67
CA LYS A 266 28.50 -24.78 -23.84
C LYS A 266 28.26 -25.79 -22.71
N ARG A 267 28.21 -25.31 -21.46
CA ARG A 267 28.01 -26.18 -20.30
C ARG A 267 26.64 -26.84 -20.27
N TYR A 268 25.59 -26.07 -20.55
CA TYR A 268 24.24 -26.60 -20.71
C TYR A 268 24.16 -27.65 -21.83
N GLN A 269 24.81 -27.37 -22.97
CA GLN A 269 24.88 -28.28 -24.10
C GLN A 269 25.53 -29.62 -23.73
N GLN A 270 26.63 -29.61 -22.97
CA GLN A 270 27.33 -30.80 -22.49
C GLN A 270 26.46 -31.69 -21.59
N GLN A 271 25.80 -31.11 -20.57
CA GLN A 271 24.92 -31.86 -19.64
C GLN A 271 23.84 -32.66 -20.37
N TYR A 272 23.25 -32.08 -21.41
CA TYR A 272 22.12 -32.68 -22.13
C TYR A 272 22.52 -33.34 -23.45
N GLY A 273 23.83 -33.44 -23.75
CA GLY A 273 24.33 -34.10 -24.95
C GLY A 273 23.80 -33.52 -26.27
N ILE A 274 23.52 -32.22 -26.30
CA ILE A 274 22.95 -31.53 -27.47
C ILE A 274 24.06 -31.35 -28.53
N LYS A 275 23.77 -31.69 -29.80
CA LYS A 275 24.72 -31.49 -30.90
C LYS A 275 24.86 -30.01 -31.25
N ASP A 276 26.02 -29.60 -31.75
CA ASP A 276 26.30 -28.21 -32.15
C ASP A 276 25.29 -27.67 -33.17
N GLU A 277 24.81 -28.51 -34.07
CA GLU A 277 23.82 -28.14 -35.10
C GLU A 277 22.43 -27.87 -34.52
N ASP A 278 22.11 -28.48 -33.38
CA ASP A 278 20.79 -28.44 -32.75
C ASP A 278 20.66 -27.36 -31.66
N ILE A 279 21.79 -26.81 -31.17
CA ILE A 279 21.79 -25.89 -30.03
C ILE A 279 20.94 -24.64 -30.29
N SER A 280 20.99 -24.09 -31.51
CA SER A 280 20.22 -22.89 -31.88
C SER A 280 18.72 -23.15 -31.80
N ASN A 281 18.26 -24.30 -32.32
CA ASN A 281 16.86 -24.71 -32.19
C ASN A 281 16.47 -24.94 -30.72
N LYS A 282 17.40 -25.45 -29.90
CA LYS A 282 17.14 -25.69 -28.49
C LYS A 282 17.05 -24.39 -27.67
N VAL A 283 17.89 -23.41 -27.96
CA VAL A 283 17.81 -22.05 -27.40
C VAL A 283 16.46 -21.43 -27.73
N ARG A 284 16.06 -21.48 -29.01
CA ARG A 284 14.75 -20.95 -29.46
C ARG A 284 13.59 -21.62 -28.73
N SER A 285 13.54 -22.95 -28.70
CA SER A 285 12.50 -23.71 -28.00
C SER A 285 12.42 -23.36 -26.52
N PHE A 286 13.56 -23.11 -25.87
CA PHE A 286 13.59 -22.71 -24.46
C PHE A 286 13.04 -21.29 -24.26
N LEU A 287 13.32 -20.37 -25.18
CA LEU A 287 12.81 -18.99 -25.16
C LEU A 287 11.33 -18.88 -25.57
N GLU A 288 10.79 -19.89 -26.26
CA GLU A 288 9.35 -19.99 -26.59
C GLU A 288 8.50 -20.48 -25.41
N GLU A 289 9.13 -20.92 -24.32
CA GLU A 289 8.43 -21.23 -23.08
C GLU A 289 7.70 -19.99 -22.53
N ARG A 290 6.50 -20.20 -21.96
CA ARG A 290 5.57 -19.13 -21.53
C ARG A 290 6.24 -18.06 -20.66
N GLN A 291 7.19 -18.44 -19.82
CA GLN A 291 7.88 -17.56 -18.88
C GLN A 291 8.66 -16.41 -19.54
N PHE A 292 9.15 -16.61 -20.77
CA PHE A 292 9.93 -15.59 -21.48
C PHE A 292 9.06 -14.73 -22.39
N LYS A 293 7.77 -15.07 -22.56
CA LYS A 293 6.90 -14.49 -23.58
C LYS A 293 6.88 -12.96 -23.54
N SER A 294 6.70 -12.35 -22.36
CA SER A 294 6.70 -10.89 -22.19
C SER A 294 8.00 -10.24 -22.67
N ASP A 295 9.14 -10.76 -22.22
CA ASP A 295 10.42 -10.14 -22.50
C ASP A 295 10.90 -10.42 -23.93
N ILE A 296 10.55 -11.59 -24.46
CA ILE A 296 10.80 -11.96 -25.86
C ILE A 296 9.91 -11.16 -26.82
N ASP A 297 8.64 -10.93 -26.49
CA ASP A 297 7.75 -10.10 -27.32
C ASP A 297 8.28 -8.66 -27.43
N LYS A 298 8.93 -8.14 -26.38
CA LYS A 298 9.66 -6.87 -26.44
C LYS A 298 10.97 -6.97 -27.22
N ALA A 299 11.80 -7.99 -26.94
CA ALA A 299 13.13 -8.12 -27.50
C ALA A 299 13.12 -8.41 -29.02
N LYS A 300 12.12 -9.17 -29.50
CA LYS A 300 11.97 -9.48 -30.93
C LYS A 300 11.58 -8.25 -31.77
N GLY A 301 10.97 -7.24 -31.15
CA GLY A 301 10.50 -6.04 -31.86
C GLY A 301 9.42 -6.38 -32.89
N ASP A 302 9.58 -5.91 -34.13
CA ASP A 302 8.57 -6.04 -35.19
C ASP A 302 8.46 -7.44 -35.82
N PHE A 303 9.33 -8.37 -35.42
CA PHE A 303 9.33 -9.75 -35.93
C PHE A 303 8.15 -10.54 -35.34
N LYS A 304 7.42 -11.28 -36.18
CA LYS A 304 6.22 -12.03 -35.73
C LYS A 304 6.59 -13.10 -34.71
N ASN A 305 7.68 -13.80 -34.94
CA ASN A 305 8.17 -14.89 -34.09
C ASN A 305 9.71 -14.99 -34.09
N LEU A 306 10.24 -15.82 -33.20
CA LEU A 306 11.69 -16.03 -33.09
C LEU A 306 12.29 -16.72 -34.32
N HIS A 307 11.49 -17.48 -35.08
CA HIS A 307 11.93 -18.08 -36.33
C HIS A 307 12.29 -16.99 -37.35
N GLU A 308 11.39 -16.05 -37.60
CA GLU A 308 11.61 -14.92 -38.51
C GLU A 308 12.83 -14.07 -38.09
N LEU A 309 13.02 -13.89 -36.78
CA LEU A 309 14.21 -13.24 -36.23
C LEU A 309 15.50 -14.01 -36.57
N GLU A 310 15.50 -15.33 -36.43
CA GLU A 310 16.63 -16.18 -36.84
C GLU A 310 16.91 -16.07 -38.34
N GLU A 311 15.86 -16.05 -39.17
CA GLU A 311 15.99 -15.98 -40.62
C GLU A 311 16.58 -14.67 -41.11
N SER A 312 16.29 -13.56 -40.44
CA SER A 312 16.89 -12.24 -40.73
C SER A 312 18.42 -12.20 -40.59
N SER A 313 18.99 -13.20 -39.92
CA SER A 313 20.43 -13.34 -39.69
C SER A 313 21.10 -14.43 -40.53
N LYS A 314 20.33 -15.15 -41.37
CA LYS A 314 20.88 -16.14 -42.31
C LYS A 314 21.70 -15.41 -43.38
N CYS A 315 22.86 -15.97 -43.69
CA CYS A 315 23.76 -15.43 -44.72
C CYS A 315 23.07 -15.40 -46.09
N THR A 316 23.04 -14.25 -46.77
CA THR A 316 22.73 -14.13 -48.19
C THR A 316 24.02 -14.30 -49.01
N GLU A 317 24.11 -15.43 -49.70
CA GLU A 317 24.99 -15.80 -50.83
C GLU A 317 26.43 -16.34 -50.59
N SER A 318 26.63 -17.50 -51.27
CA SER A 318 27.85 -18.22 -51.72
C SER A 318 28.83 -18.81 -50.69
N VAL A 319 28.82 -20.13 -50.67
CA VAL A 319 29.67 -21.02 -49.89
C VAL A 319 30.99 -21.23 -50.65
N SER A 320 32.11 -20.75 -50.10
CA SER A 320 33.41 -21.40 -50.34
C SER A 320 33.44 -22.71 -49.55
N ARG A 321 33.90 -23.80 -50.18
CA ARG A 321 33.72 -25.20 -49.74
C ARG A 321 34.22 -25.58 -48.34
N ASP A 322 34.84 -24.67 -47.58
CA ASP A 322 35.34 -24.90 -46.22
C ASP A 322 34.74 -24.02 -45.11
N ASN A 323 33.78 -23.12 -45.40
CA ASN A 323 33.14 -22.28 -44.37
C ASN A 323 31.61 -22.38 -44.39
N VAL A 324 31.09 -23.41 -43.70
CA VAL A 324 29.65 -23.54 -43.42
C VAL A 324 29.20 -22.37 -42.53
N CYS A 325 28.32 -21.50 -43.03
CA CYS A 325 27.69 -20.43 -42.22
C CYS A 325 26.89 -21.08 -41.07
N LYS A 326 27.48 -21.14 -39.88
CA LYS A 326 26.85 -21.74 -38.69
C LYS A 326 25.61 -20.93 -38.30
N LYS A 327 24.46 -21.60 -38.16
CA LYS A 327 23.20 -20.99 -37.73
C LYS A 327 23.37 -20.36 -36.34
N LYS A 328 23.26 -19.03 -36.24
CA LYS A 328 23.34 -18.30 -34.97
C LYS A 328 22.07 -18.53 -34.13
N ASP A 329 22.24 -18.65 -32.82
CA ASP A 329 21.12 -18.70 -31.88
C ASP A 329 20.52 -17.31 -31.62
N VAL A 330 19.27 -17.28 -31.13
CA VAL A 330 18.50 -16.05 -30.86
C VAL A 330 19.27 -15.05 -29.99
N ILE A 331 19.95 -15.49 -28.92
CA ILE A 331 20.68 -14.60 -28.02
C ILE A 331 21.86 -13.95 -28.74
N THR A 332 22.61 -14.73 -29.52
CA THR A 332 23.71 -14.22 -30.35
C THR A 332 23.20 -13.19 -31.37
N ILE A 333 22.00 -13.40 -31.93
CA ILE A 333 21.38 -12.45 -32.86
C ILE A 333 21.01 -11.15 -32.14
N LEU A 334 20.37 -11.23 -30.96
CA LEU A 334 20.01 -10.06 -30.16
C LEU A 334 21.24 -9.23 -29.78
N LEU A 335 22.32 -9.88 -29.32
CA LEU A 335 23.60 -9.24 -29.02
C LEU A 335 24.19 -8.55 -30.26
N ASN A 336 24.21 -9.22 -31.41
CA ASN A 336 24.72 -8.64 -32.66
C ASN A 336 23.90 -7.43 -33.13
N ARG A 337 22.57 -7.48 -33.00
CA ARG A 337 21.70 -6.33 -33.32
C ARG A 337 21.98 -5.15 -32.42
N LEU A 338 22.16 -5.40 -31.12
CA LEU A 338 22.50 -4.35 -30.18
C LEU A 338 23.89 -3.77 -30.45
N LYS A 339 24.87 -4.62 -30.79
CA LYS A 339 26.21 -4.18 -31.21
C LYS A 339 26.16 -3.24 -32.42
N LYS A 340 25.40 -3.59 -33.46
CA LYS A 340 25.19 -2.72 -34.64
C LYS A 340 24.60 -1.36 -34.25
N LYS A 341 23.58 -1.34 -33.37
CA LYS A 341 23.00 -0.08 -32.86
C LYS A 341 24.02 0.77 -32.10
N ILE A 342 24.93 0.12 -31.36
CA ILE A 342 25.99 0.80 -30.62
C ILE A 342 27.06 1.37 -31.54
N GLU A 343 27.43 0.65 -32.60
CA GLU A 343 28.34 1.18 -33.63
C GLU A 343 27.77 2.46 -34.26
N THR A 344 26.47 2.47 -34.58
CA THR A 344 25.77 3.68 -35.05
C THR A 344 25.78 4.78 -33.99
N CYS A 345 25.43 4.47 -32.74
CA CYS A 345 25.40 5.44 -31.64
C CYS A 345 26.78 6.10 -31.42
N LYS A 346 27.84 5.30 -31.37
CA LYS A 346 29.22 5.82 -31.20
C LYS A 346 29.62 6.71 -32.36
N THR A 347 29.22 6.35 -33.59
CA THR A 347 29.49 7.16 -34.78
C THR A 347 28.76 8.51 -34.74
N GLN A 348 27.50 8.53 -34.30
CA GLN A 348 26.68 9.75 -34.20
C GLN A 348 27.18 10.71 -33.11
N HIS A 349 27.80 10.17 -32.05
CA HIS A 349 28.31 10.95 -30.92
C HIS A 349 29.84 10.95 -30.84
N ASP A 350 30.50 10.77 -31.99
CA ASP A 350 31.94 10.96 -32.13
C ASP A 350 32.26 12.47 -32.14
N GLU A 351 33.18 12.89 -31.27
CA GLU A 351 33.67 14.26 -31.17
C GLU A 351 34.33 14.71 -32.47
N ASN A 352 35.06 13.80 -33.13
CA ASN A 352 35.83 14.09 -34.33
C ASN A 352 34.95 14.35 -35.57
N LYS A 353 33.70 13.88 -35.54
CA LYS A 353 32.73 14.10 -36.63
C LYS A 353 31.87 15.37 -36.44
N ASN A 354 32.00 16.05 -35.30
CA ASN A 354 31.16 17.18 -34.90
C ASN A 354 31.97 18.42 -34.49
N ASN A 355 32.90 18.87 -35.33
CA ASN A 355 33.74 20.06 -35.09
C ASN A 355 34.44 20.07 -33.70
N ASN A 356 34.80 18.90 -33.16
CA ASN A 356 35.40 18.73 -31.83
C ASN A 356 34.54 19.29 -30.67
N SER A 357 33.22 19.32 -30.83
CA SER A 357 32.30 19.94 -29.87
C SER A 357 31.08 19.05 -29.61
N CYS A 358 31.03 18.45 -28.43
CA CYS A 358 29.86 17.74 -27.94
C CYS A 358 29.10 18.57 -26.91
N LYS A 359 27.78 18.66 -27.06
CA LYS A 359 26.96 19.43 -26.13
C LYS A 359 26.71 18.62 -24.86
N THR A 360 27.06 19.18 -23.72
CA THR A 360 26.51 18.75 -22.43
C THR A 360 25.08 19.24 -22.37
N LEU A 361 24.08 18.33 -22.34
CA LEU A 361 22.71 18.77 -22.06
C LEU A 361 22.71 19.50 -20.71
N PRO A 362 22.04 20.67 -20.59
CA PRO A 362 21.84 21.29 -19.29
C PRO A 362 21.23 20.25 -18.33
N THR A 363 21.71 20.23 -17.09
CA THR A 363 21.05 19.51 -16.01
C THR A 363 19.56 19.85 -16.06
N PRO A 364 18.63 18.88 -15.96
CA PRO A 364 17.22 19.20 -15.98
C PRO A 364 16.97 20.28 -14.91
N LEU A 365 16.48 21.45 -15.33
CA LEU A 365 15.94 22.42 -14.38
C LEU A 365 14.96 21.67 -13.47
N PRO A 366 14.96 21.92 -12.14
CA PRO A 366 13.93 21.37 -11.28
C PRO A 366 12.58 21.63 -11.94
N ARG A 367 11.79 20.58 -12.18
CA ARG A 367 10.49 20.68 -12.89
C ARG A 367 9.68 21.82 -12.28
N ARG A 368 9.61 22.96 -12.97
CA ARG A 368 8.53 23.92 -12.74
C ARG A 368 7.24 23.18 -13.04
N ARG A 369 6.30 23.21 -12.08
CA ARG A 369 4.93 22.69 -12.24
C ARG A 369 4.37 23.16 -13.58
N HIS A 370 4.23 22.26 -14.54
CA HIS A 370 3.31 22.50 -15.66
C HIS A 370 1.89 22.28 -15.14
N GLN A 371 1.15 23.38 -15.00
CA GLN A 371 -0.31 23.33 -15.06
C GLN A 371 -0.69 22.66 -16.38
N GLY A 372 -1.28 21.47 -16.31
CA GLY A 372 -1.72 20.72 -17.48
C GLY A 372 -2.79 21.49 -18.24
N ARG A 373 -2.49 21.86 -19.50
CA ARG A 373 -3.53 22.16 -20.50
C ARG A 373 -4.36 20.89 -20.74
N ARG A 374 -5.65 20.97 -20.44
CA ARG A 374 -6.67 19.98 -20.82
C ARG A 374 -6.58 19.70 -22.32
N ARG A 375 -6.29 18.46 -22.73
CA ARG A 375 -6.61 17.97 -24.08
C ARG A 375 -8.05 17.46 -24.07
N VAL A 376 -8.86 18.10 -24.89
CA VAL A 376 -10.25 17.76 -25.22
C VAL A 376 -10.30 16.34 -25.79
N VAL A 377 -11.07 15.46 -25.16
CA VAL A 377 -11.48 14.18 -25.75
C VAL A 377 -12.74 14.44 -26.57
N ARG A 378 -12.70 14.13 -27.88
CA ARG A 378 -13.86 14.11 -28.76
C ARG A 378 -14.85 13.06 -28.24
N SER A 379 -16.03 13.49 -27.80
CA SER A 379 -17.17 12.63 -27.47
C SER A 379 -17.86 12.14 -28.74
N VAL A 380 -17.98 10.83 -28.92
CA VAL A 380 -18.92 10.21 -29.87
C VAL A 380 -20.35 10.43 -29.33
N ARG A 381 -21.21 11.08 -30.13
CA ARG A 381 -22.62 11.35 -29.79
C ARG A 381 -23.45 10.07 -29.92
N ILE A 382 -24.04 9.60 -28.82
CA ILE A 382 -25.26 8.79 -28.85
C ILE A 382 -26.45 9.76 -28.77
N ARG A 383 -27.35 9.73 -29.75
CA ARG A 383 -28.57 10.56 -29.78
C ARG A 383 -29.65 9.94 -28.89
N ARG A 384 -30.28 10.75 -28.04
CA ARG A 384 -31.62 10.52 -27.47
C ARG A 384 -32.49 11.79 -27.59
N PRO A 385 -33.84 11.68 -27.57
CA PRO A 385 -34.77 12.65 -28.18
C PRO A 385 -34.89 13.97 -27.41
N ARG A 386 -35.37 14.99 -28.14
CA ARG A 386 -35.47 16.40 -27.72
C ARG A 386 -36.80 16.67 -26.97
N PRO A 387 -36.81 17.36 -25.82
CA PRO A 387 -38.03 17.96 -25.26
C PRO A 387 -38.33 19.32 -25.91
N PRO A 388 -39.60 19.78 -25.91
CA PRO A 388 -40.00 21.05 -26.53
C PRO A 388 -39.58 22.29 -25.70
N PRO A 389 -39.45 23.48 -26.33
CA PRO A 389 -38.85 24.67 -25.72
C PRO A 389 -39.86 25.50 -24.92
N PRO A 390 -39.42 26.21 -23.85
CA PRO A 390 -40.19 27.27 -23.24
C PRO A 390 -39.95 28.63 -23.93
N THR A 391 -40.96 29.49 -23.80
CA THR A 391 -41.20 30.77 -24.48
C THR A 391 -40.32 31.93 -24.01
N ARG A 392 -40.03 32.85 -24.95
CA ARG A 392 -39.26 34.09 -24.80
C ARG A 392 -40.01 35.16 -23.98
N GLN A 393 -39.25 35.97 -23.22
CA GLN A 393 -39.46 37.42 -23.15
C GLN A 393 -38.10 38.17 -23.18
N SER A 394 -38.03 39.13 -24.10
CA SER A 394 -37.02 40.17 -24.35
C SER A 394 -37.23 41.38 -23.42
N VAL A 395 -36.30 42.33 -23.18
CA VAL A 395 -35.87 43.48 -24.04
C VAL A 395 -34.78 44.28 -23.24
N ALA A 396 -33.55 44.48 -23.75
CA ALA A 396 -32.86 45.70 -24.29
C ALA A 396 -32.57 46.87 -23.29
N ARG A 397 -31.46 47.66 -23.30
CA ARG A 397 -30.67 48.36 -24.37
C ARG A 397 -29.25 48.83 -23.92
N SER A 398 -28.33 48.96 -24.90
CA SER A 398 -27.22 49.94 -25.21
C SER A 398 -26.20 50.45 -24.16
N ALA A 399 -24.86 50.42 -24.36
CA ALA A 399 -23.93 51.18 -25.27
C ALA A 399 -23.83 52.70 -24.89
N THR A 400 -22.70 53.43 -24.74
CA THR A 400 -21.32 53.37 -25.31
C THR A 400 -20.41 54.51 -24.75
N PHE A 401 -19.07 54.35 -24.89
CA PHE A 401 -17.97 55.34 -25.12
C PHE A 401 -17.43 56.34 -24.05
N THR A 402 -16.12 56.57 -24.20
CA THR A 402 -14.99 57.15 -23.41
C THR A 402 -14.74 58.67 -23.67
N PRO A 403 -13.51 59.24 -23.53
CA PRO A 403 -12.61 59.54 -22.39
C PRO A 403 -12.25 61.07 -22.33
N ASP A 404 -11.34 61.52 -21.44
CA ASP A 404 -10.19 62.40 -21.81
C ASP A 404 -9.27 62.79 -20.62
N THR A 405 -7.97 62.91 -20.95
CA THR A 405 -6.82 63.49 -20.20
C THR A 405 -6.59 64.92 -20.77
N PRO A 406 -5.64 65.84 -20.37
CA PRO A 406 -4.16 65.65 -20.23
C PRO A 406 -3.45 66.71 -19.30
N PRO A 407 -2.19 67.23 -19.51
CA PRO A 407 -0.85 66.62 -19.37
C PRO A 407 0.24 67.53 -18.70
N LEU A 408 1.51 67.06 -18.61
CA LEU A 408 2.79 67.68 -19.11
C LEU A 408 4.03 66.98 -18.46
N ALA A 409 4.85 66.17 -19.16
CA ALA A 409 6.07 66.44 -19.99
C ALA A 409 7.34 66.79 -19.16
N GLY A 410 8.58 66.29 -19.37
CA GLY A 410 9.24 65.37 -20.33
C GLY A 410 10.64 64.99 -19.76
N GLY A 411 11.25 63.86 -20.12
CA GLY A 411 12.32 63.76 -21.13
C GLY A 411 13.50 62.94 -20.56
N GLY A 412 14.03 61.94 -21.28
CA GLY A 412 14.94 60.92 -20.74
C GLY A 412 16.38 60.94 -21.24
N SER A 413 17.25 60.09 -20.67
CA SER A 413 18.26 59.25 -21.36
C SER A 413 19.27 58.59 -20.41
N ALA A 414 19.80 57.46 -20.88
CA ALA A 414 21.06 56.78 -20.54
C ALA A 414 21.08 55.69 -19.42
N LYS A 415 21.84 54.64 -19.75
CA LYS A 415 22.19 53.40 -19.02
C LYS A 415 23.74 53.36 -18.94
N PRO A 416 24.37 52.38 -18.25
CA PRO A 416 24.65 52.18 -16.82
C PRO A 416 26.14 52.51 -16.46
N PRO A 417 26.62 52.35 -15.20
CA PRO A 417 27.25 51.09 -14.72
C PRO A 417 26.86 50.77 -13.25
N GLY A 418 26.92 49.54 -12.72
CA GLY A 418 28.10 48.78 -12.32
C GLY A 418 28.25 48.83 -10.77
N PRO A 419 28.34 47.69 -10.04
CA PRO A 419 28.21 47.66 -8.58
C PRO A 419 29.57 47.76 -7.86
N THR A 420 29.58 48.41 -6.69
CA THR A 420 30.71 48.34 -5.74
C THR A 420 30.19 48.31 -4.31
N VAL A 421 30.46 47.17 -3.67
CA VAL A 421 31.07 46.99 -2.33
C VAL A 421 30.69 47.99 -1.24
N VAL A 422 30.06 47.46 -0.18
CA VAL A 422 30.41 47.82 1.20
C VAL A 422 30.45 46.53 2.02
N SER A 423 31.63 46.26 2.55
CA SER A 423 31.97 45.36 3.66
C SER A 423 32.20 46.20 4.92
N GLU A 424 32.13 45.54 6.07
CA GLU A 424 32.59 45.88 7.44
C GLU A 424 31.47 45.46 8.41
N GLU A 425 31.54 44.27 9.03
CA GLU A 425 32.37 43.86 10.19
C GLU A 425 31.80 44.37 11.52
N GLU A 426 31.49 43.43 12.41
CA GLU A 426 31.74 43.50 13.86
C GLU A 426 31.73 42.05 14.41
N GLU A 427 32.90 41.63 14.91
CA GLU A 427 33.17 40.45 15.76
C GLU A 427 32.66 40.74 17.18
N GLU A 428 32.27 39.75 18.00
CA GLU A 428 33.05 39.11 19.09
C GLU A 428 31.96 38.39 19.97
N GLU A 429 32.14 37.31 20.72
CA GLU A 429 33.27 36.49 21.13
C GLU A 429 32.71 35.14 21.65
N GLU A 430 33.59 34.14 21.72
CA GLU A 430 33.38 32.79 22.23
C GLU A 430 33.53 32.75 23.75
N ASP A 431 32.80 31.86 24.43
CA ASP A 431 33.21 31.29 25.72
C ASP A 431 32.81 29.81 25.74
N GLU A 432 33.81 28.94 25.66
CA GLU A 432 33.73 27.51 25.94
C GLU A 432 34.05 27.24 27.42
N GLU A 433 33.27 26.36 28.06
CA GLU A 433 33.74 25.60 29.22
C GLU A 433 33.51 24.11 29.00
N ASP A 434 34.62 23.41 28.76
CA ASP A 434 34.81 21.96 28.82
C ASP A 434 34.90 21.48 30.28
N LEU A 435 34.22 20.38 30.64
CA LEU A 435 34.71 19.40 31.63
C LEU A 435 34.10 18.00 31.39
N ASP A 436 34.91 17.11 30.81
CA ASP A 436 34.85 15.63 30.93
C ASP A 436 35.51 15.27 32.28
N SER A 437 35.03 14.41 33.18
CA SER A 437 34.75 12.97 33.07
C SER A 437 34.44 12.47 34.50
N ASN A 438 33.58 11.46 34.64
CA ASN A 438 33.92 10.14 35.20
C ASN A 438 32.70 9.42 35.80
N ASP A 439 32.68 8.13 35.52
CA ASP A 439 31.68 7.10 35.72
C ASP A 439 31.77 6.52 37.14
N GLN A 440 30.68 6.50 37.91
CA GLN A 440 30.50 5.55 39.01
C GLN A 440 29.04 5.10 39.12
N GLN A 441 28.89 3.77 39.07
CA GLN A 441 27.67 3.01 39.30
C GLN A 441 27.12 3.22 40.71
N GLU A 442 25.84 3.51 40.83
CA GLU A 442 25.04 3.19 42.03
C GLU A 442 23.74 2.49 41.63
N GLU A 443 23.48 1.36 42.28
CA GLU A 443 22.25 0.56 42.19
C GLU A 443 21.02 1.38 42.64
N PRO A 444 19.83 1.15 42.06
CA PRO A 444 18.60 1.71 42.61
C PRO A 444 18.17 0.91 43.85
N GLN A 445 18.23 1.57 45.01
CA GLN A 445 17.52 1.13 46.22
C GLN A 445 16.00 1.14 45.98
N GLN A 446 15.34 0.11 46.48
CA GLN A 446 13.89 -0.06 46.46
C GLN A 446 13.22 1.00 47.34
N GLU A 447 12.40 1.87 46.74
CA GLU A 447 11.39 2.65 47.45
C GLU A 447 9.98 2.13 47.12
N ALA A 448 9.17 2.05 48.17
CA ALA A 448 7.92 1.33 48.24
C ALA A 448 6.85 1.81 47.25
N VAL A 449 6.10 0.85 46.73
CA VAL A 449 4.92 1.03 45.87
C VAL A 449 3.86 1.86 46.60
N ALA A 450 3.70 3.13 46.23
CA ALA A 450 2.49 3.89 46.52
C ALA A 450 1.33 3.36 45.66
N GLN A 451 0.23 3.01 46.30
CA GLN A 451 -1.03 2.62 45.65
C GLN A 451 -1.53 3.75 44.73
N PRO A 452 -2.21 3.43 43.60
CA PRO A 452 -2.90 4.45 42.82
C PRO A 452 -4.08 5.01 43.62
N GLU A 453 -4.09 6.33 43.81
CA GLU A 453 -5.21 7.07 44.42
C GLU A 453 -6.54 6.74 43.71
N ALA A 454 -7.55 6.47 44.53
CA ALA A 454 -8.92 6.25 44.10
C ALA A 454 -9.53 7.52 43.49
N SER A 455 -10.36 7.34 42.46
CA SER A 455 -11.16 8.40 41.85
C SER A 455 -12.04 9.13 42.87
N PRO A 456 -12.33 10.44 42.69
CA PRO A 456 -13.15 11.19 43.64
C PRO A 456 -14.59 10.64 43.73
N PRO A 457 -15.26 10.76 44.90
CA PRO A 457 -16.57 10.17 45.13
C PRO A 457 -17.66 10.82 44.27
N ALA A 458 -18.67 10.03 43.90
CA ALA A 458 -19.86 10.48 43.16
C ALA A 458 -20.56 11.66 43.85
N THR A 459 -20.81 12.73 43.10
CA THR A 459 -21.61 13.88 43.55
C THR A 459 -23.05 13.45 43.83
N PRO A 460 -23.60 13.65 45.04
CA PRO A 460 -24.98 13.28 45.37
C PRO A 460 -25.98 14.07 44.50
N GLY A 461 -26.80 13.37 43.69
CA GLY A 461 -27.94 13.96 42.96
C GLY A 461 -27.97 13.75 41.44
N VAL A 462 -26.89 13.27 40.81
CA VAL A 462 -26.86 13.03 39.35
C VAL A 462 -27.37 11.63 39.03
N LYS A 463 -28.36 11.52 38.12
CA LYS A 463 -28.92 10.21 37.71
C LYS A 463 -27.82 9.29 37.10
N PRO A 464 -27.73 8.02 37.52
CA PRO A 464 -26.80 7.06 36.94
C PRO A 464 -27.00 6.86 35.42
N PRO A 465 -25.95 6.54 34.65
CA PRO A 465 -26.06 6.38 33.20
C PRO A 465 -27.08 5.33 32.76
N CYS A 466 -27.15 4.16 33.40
CA CYS A 466 -28.11 3.13 33.00
C CYS A 466 -29.56 3.53 33.32
N ASP A 467 -29.80 4.39 34.32
CA ASP A 467 -31.13 4.93 34.59
C ASP A 467 -31.56 5.91 33.50
N ILE A 468 -30.63 6.71 32.97
CA ILE A 468 -30.89 7.57 31.80
C ILE A 468 -31.22 6.72 30.57
N VAL A 469 -30.46 5.64 30.33
CA VAL A 469 -30.74 4.71 29.22
C VAL A 469 -32.10 4.04 29.39
N LYS A 470 -32.43 3.59 30.61
CA LYS A 470 -33.72 3.01 30.94
C LYS A 470 -34.87 3.97 30.69
N GLU A 471 -34.75 5.23 31.10
CA GLU A 471 -35.74 6.27 30.81
C GLU A 471 -35.83 6.59 29.31
N HIS A 472 -34.71 6.60 28.62
CA HIS A 472 -34.65 6.91 27.19
C HIS A 472 -35.35 5.85 26.33
N PHE A 473 -35.23 4.57 26.68
CA PHE A 473 -35.86 3.47 25.95
C PHE A 473 -37.30 3.16 26.39
N LYS A 474 -37.79 3.80 27.47
CA LYS A 474 -39.21 3.75 27.83
C LYS A 474 -40.03 4.53 26.79
N ASP A 475 -40.97 3.85 26.15
CA ASP A 475 -42.03 4.46 25.32
C ASP A 475 -41.61 5.05 23.96
N LYS A 476 -40.43 4.68 23.43
CA LYS A 476 -39.87 5.29 22.20
C LYS A 476 -39.61 4.33 21.04
N HIS A 477 -40.67 3.99 20.32
CA HIS A 477 -40.58 3.57 18.92
C HIS A 477 -41.46 4.47 18.08
N ASP A 478 -40.87 5.15 17.10
CA ASP A 478 -41.69 5.64 16.00
C ASP A 478 -42.12 4.46 15.10
N LYS A 479 -43.07 4.69 14.19
CA LYS A 479 -43.60 3.63 13.30
C LYS A 479 -42.52 2.97 12.42
N ASN A 480 -41.31 3.52 12.36
CA ASN A 480 -40.20 3.06 11.54
C ASN A 480 -39.13 2.32 12.36
N GLY A 481 -39.33 2.13 13.67
CA GLY A 481 -38.38 1.49 14.57
C GLY A 481 -37.20 2.39 14.97
N ALA A 482 -37.34 3.71 14.86
CA ALA A 482 -36.33 4.67 15.29
C ALA A 482 -36.48 5.02 16.78
N ILE A 483 -35.35 5.29 17.43
CA ILE A 483 -35.28 5.82 18.80
C ILE A 483 -35.01 7.31 18.70
N ASP A 484 -35.98 8.15 19.10
CA ASP A 484 -35.90 9.60 18.97
C ASP A 484 -35.53 10.07 17.55
N SER A 485 -36.05 9.43 16.51
CA SER A 485 -35.68 9.67 15.09
C SER A 485 -34.25 9.26 14.71
N CYS A 486 -33.48 8.63 15.60
CA CYS A 486 -32.30 7.88 15.18
C CYS A 486 -32.73 6.54 14.58
N ASN A 487 -32.46 6.36 13.29
CA ASN A 487 -32.92 5.19 12.56
C ASN A 487 -31.99 3.98 12.72
N PRO A 488 -32.52 2.76 12.51
CA PRO A 488 -31.70 1.55 12.34
C PRO A 488 -30.57 1.77 11.32
N LYS A 489 -29.38 1.22 11.61
CA LYS A 489 -28.19 1.51 10.80
C LYS A 489 -28.28 0.85 9.43
N ASN A 490 -28.20 1.68 8.40
CA ASN A 490 -28.02 1.28 7.01
C ASN A 490 -27.01 2.24 6.35
N TYR A 491 -26.00 1.68 5.70
CA TYR A 491 -24.81 2.42 5.26
C TYR A 491 -24.72 2.47 3.74
N ASN A 492 -24.42 3.67 3.22
CA ASN A 492 -24.31 3.93 1.78
C ASN A 492 -22.84 4.09 1.32
N GLY A 493 -21.89 3.45 2.02
CA GLY A 493 -20.46 3.53 1.73
C GLY A 493 -19.76 4.76 2.33
N TRP A 494 -18.46 4.86 2.05
CA TRP A 494 -17.59 5.95 2.51
C TRP A 494 -17.82 7.21 1.69
N THR A 495 -17.62 8.38 2.31
CA THR A 495 -17.72 9.66 1.61
C THR A 495 -16.39 10.42 1.71
N CYS A 496 -15.73 10.62 0.57
CA CYS A 496 -14.45 11.34 0.46
C CYS A 496 -14.59 12.69 -0.27
N GLN A 497 -15.83 13.17 -0.44
CA GLN A 497 -16.09 14.41 -1.17
C GLN A 497 -15.68 15.62 -0.34
N THR A 498 -14.88 16.53 -0.93
CA THR A 498 -14.31 17.68 -0.21
C THR A 498 -15.36 18.63 0.37
N ASP A 499 -16.56 18.69 -0.21
CA ASP A 499 -17.67 19.54 0.26
C ASP A 499 -18.35 19.01 1.54
N LYS A 500 -17.95 17.84 2.05
CA LYS A 500 -18.48 17.23 3.28
C LYS A 500 -17.62 17.46 4.51
N PHE A 501 -16.52 18.19 4.36
CA PHE A 501 -15.57 18.47 5.43
C PHE A 501 -15.43 19.97 5.66
N GLU A 502 -14.95 20.33 6.84
CA GLU A 502 -14.53 21.71 7.11
C GLU A 502 -13.30 22.10 6.26
N ASN A 503 -13.10 23.41 6.08
CA ASN A 503 -11.99 23.94 5.29
C ASN A 503 -10.65 23.47 5.86
N GLY A 504 -9.83 22.81 5.03
CA GLY A 504 -8.51 22.32 5.42
C GLY A 504 -8.42 20.79 5.61
N HIS A 505 -9.52 20.06 5.45
CA HIS A 505 -9.56 18.60 5.58
C HIS A 505 -9.73 17.85 4.25
N SER A 506 -9.30 18.47 3.14
CA SER A 506 -9.29 17.84 1.82
C SER A 506 -8.49 16.55 1.81
N GLY A 507 -9.10 15.46 1.35
CA GLY A 507 -8.49 14.12 1.30
C GLY A 507 -8.88 13.19 2.46
N ALA A 508 -9.68 13.66 3.42
CA ALA A 508 -10.31 12.77 4.39
C ALA A 508 -11.46 11.96 3.76
N CYS A 509 -11.72 10.77 4.30
CA CYS A 509 -12.88 9.96 4.00
C CYS A 509 -13.69 9.73 5.28
N MET A 510 -14.96 10.13 5.28
CA MET A 510 -15.87 9.97 6.40
C MET A 510 -16.47 8.55 6.40
N PRO A 511 -16.36 7.80 7.52
CA PRO A 511 -16.94 6.47 7.64
C PRO A 511 -18.47 6.51 7.54
N PRO A 512 -19.10 5.51 6.89
CA PRO A 512 -20.55 5.39 6.84
C PRO A 512 -21.21 5.39 8.24
N ARG A 513 -20.51 4.83 9.24
CA ARG A 513 -20.91 4.87 10.65
C ARG A 513 -21.04 6.30 11.16
N ARG A 514 -20.00 7.14 10.98
CA ARG A 514 -19.99 8.55 11.40
C ARG A 514 -21.05 9.38 10.67
N ILE A 515 -21.26 9.14 9.37
CA ILE A 515 -22.31 9.83 8.57
C ILE A 515 -23.71 9.58 9.14
N LYS A 516 -23.93 8.41 9.76
CA LYS A 516 -25.22 7.97 10.31
C LYS A 516 -25.24 7.96 11.84
N LEU A 517 -24.33 8.70 12.47
CA LEU A 517 -24.22 8.80 13.93
C LEU A 517 -25.51 9.40 14.53
N CYS A 518 -26.03 8.81 15.61
CA CYS A 518 -27.17 9.33 16.35
C CYS A 518 -26.76 10.62 17.07
N VAL A 519 -27.23 11.78 16.61
CA VAL A 519 -26.91 13.09 17.21
C VAL A 519 -28.15 13.92 17.52
N ILE A 520 -29.33 13.32 17.43
CA ILE A 520 -30.62 14.01 17.44
C ILE A 520 -30.92 14.74 18.75
N ASN A 521 -30.64 14.12 19.90
CA ASN A 521 -30.83 14.74 21.21
C ASN A 521 -29.80 15.85 21.48
N LEU A 522 -28.65 15.82 20.81
CA LEU A 522 -27.68 16.92 20.83
C LEU A 522 -28.11 18.07 19.91
N LYS A 523 -28.75 17.76 18.78
CA LYS A 523 -29.29 18.77 17.84
C LYS A 523 -30.43 19.57 18.46
N TYR A 524 -31.35 18.91 19.17
CA TYR A 524 -32.55 19.54 19.76
C TYR A 524 -32.41 19.83 21.26
N LEU A 525 -31.18 20.05 21.73
CA LEU A 525 -30.94 20.49 23.10
C LEU A 525 -31.59 21.88 23.31
N ASN A 526 -32.74 21.92 24.00
CA ASN A 526 -33.53 23.15 24.20
C ASN A 526 -33.14 23.89 25.50
N GLU A 527 -33.32 25.21 25.44
CA GLU A 527 -32.95 26.39 26.28
C GLU A 527 -32.61 26.30 27.79
N LYS A 528 -32.59 25.15 28.46
CA LYS A 528 -31.98 25.03 29.81
C LYS A 528 -30.54 24.55 29.69
N LYS A 529 -29.63 25.52 29.64
CA LYS A 529 -28.19 25.46 29.33
C LYS A 529 -27.32 24.72 30.37
N SER A 530 -27.81 23.67 31.05
CA SER A 530 -27.01 22.99 32.07
C SER A 530 -26.06 21.95 31.45
N PRO A 531 -24.83 21.80 31.97
CA PRO A 531 -23.97 20.67 31.65
C PRO A 531 -24.66 19.31 31.89
N GLU A 532 -25.57 19.21 32.85
CA GLU A 532 -26.29 17.96 33.14
C GLU A 532 -27.22 17.50 32.00
N GLU A 533 -27.94 18.44 31.36
CA GLU A 533 -28.77 18.09 30.20
C GLU A 533 -27.90 17.73 28.98
N LEU A 534 -26.73 18.37 28.82
CA LEU A 534 -25.77 17.98 27.79
C LEU A 534 -25.24 16.56 28.01
N ARG A 535 -24.88 16.21 29.26
CA ARG A 535 -24.48 14.85 29.66
C ARG A 535 -25.58 13.85 29.31
N LYS A 536 -26.82 14.14 29.69
CA LYS A 536 -27.97 13.29 29.40
C LYS A 536 -28.16 13.10 27.89
N ALA A 537 -28.07 14.16 27.09
CA ALA A 537 -28.20 14.08 25.64
C ALA A 537 -27.10 13.21 24.99
N PHE A 538 -25.84 13.33 25.45
CA PHE A 538 -24.76 12.46 24.98
C PHE A 538 -25.01 11.00 25.33
N ILE A 539 -25.41 10.68 26.57
CA ILE A 539 -25.73 9.31 27.00
C ILE A 539 -26.86 8.73 26.15
N GLN A 540 -27.92 9.50 25.90
CA GLN A 540 -29.04 9.07 25.06
C GLN A 540 -28.61 8.78 23.62
N CYS A 541 -27.89 9.71 23.01
CA CYS A 541 -27.34 9.53 21.65
C CYS A 541 -26.44 8.29 21.57
N ALA A 542 -25.49 8.14 22.49
CA ALA A 542 -24.54 7.04 22.50
C ALA A 542 -25.21 5.68 22.77
N ALA A 543 -26.25 5.65 23.61
CA ALA A 543 -27.04 4.46 23.88
C ALA A 543 -27.85 4.03 22.65
N ALA A 544 -28.57 4.95 22.01
CA ALA A 544 -29.31 4.66 20.77
C ALA A 544 -28.37 4.21 19.64
N GLU A 545 -27.22 4.87 19.50
CA GLU A 545 -26.18 4.49 18.53
C GLU A 545 -25.71 3.05 18.78
N THR A 546 -25.32 2.74 20.02
CA THR A 546 -24.78 1.42 20.38
C THR A 546 -25.81 0.32 20.20
N PHE A 547 -27.07 0.60 20.55
CA PHE A 547 -28.19 -0.33 20.33
C PHE A 547 -28.34 -0.69 18.85
N PHE A 548 -28.47 0.32 17.97
CA PHE A 548 -28.64 0.05 16.55
C PHE A 548 -27.37 -0.50 15.87
N LEU A 549 -26.19 -0.11 16.34
CA LEU A 549 -24.92 -0.71 15.90
C LEU A 549 -24.88 -2.19 16.24
N TRP A 550 -25.30 -2.60 17.44
CA TRP A 550 -25.35 -4.01 17.83
C TRP A 550 -26.32 -4.79 16.94
N HIS A 551 -27.51 -4.27 16.69
CA HIS A 551 -28.47 -4.87 15.77
C HIS A 551 -27.89 -5.02 14.36
N LYS A 552 -27.25 -3.98 13.82
CA LYS A 552 -26.59 -4.05 12.52
C LYS A 552 -25.45 -5.06 12.50
N TYR A 553 -24.61 -5.09 13.53
CA TYR A 553 -23.51 -6.04 13.64
C TYR A 553 -24.01 -7.48 13.59
N LYS A 554 -25.09 -7.80 14.32
CA LYS A 554 -25.74 -9.11 14.27
C LYS A 554 -26.23 -9.44 12.85
N VAL A 555 -26.92 -8.51 12.19
CA VAL A 555 -27.41 -8.69 10.81
C VAL A 555 -26.26 -8.89 9.81
N ASP A 556 -25.19 -8.11 9.90
CA ASP A 556 -24.05 -8.21 9.00
C ASP A 556 -23.34 -9.58 9.17
N LYS A 557 -23.13 -10.03 10.42
CA LYS A 557 -22.58 -11.37 10.71
C LYS A 557 -23.52 -12.50 10.25
N GLU A 558 -24.83 -12.31 10.32
CA GLU A 558 -25.79 -13.25 9.74
C GLU A 558 -25.68 -13.34 8.21
N ILE A 559 -25.58 -12.19 7.53
CA ILE A 559 -25.44 -12.13 6.07
C ILE A 559 -24.13 -12.81 5.65
N GLU A 560 -23.04 -12.59 6.39
CA GLU A 560 -21.76 -13.28 6.18
C GLU A 560 -21.93 -14.81 6.26
N LYS A 561 -22.50 -15.33 7.36
CA LYS A 561 -22.71 -16.78 7.53
C LYS A 561 -23.68 -17.38 6.52
N LYS A 562 -24.75 -16.67 6.13
CA LYS A 562 -25.71 -17.14 5.11
C LYS A 562 -25.05 -17.26 3.74
N LYS A 563 -24.22 -16.29 3.34
CA LYS A 563 -23.46 -16.35 2.08
C LYS A 563 -22.53 -17.56 2.05
N GLU A 564 -21.86 -17.87 3.16
CA GLU A 564 -20.98 -19.06 3.25
C GLU A 564 -21.75 -20.41 3.17
N LYS A 565 -22.99 -20.50 3.68
CA LYS A 565 -23.76 -21.75 3.71
C LYS A 565 -24.68 -22.00 2.51
N THR A 566 -25.18 -20.95 1.85
CA THR A 566 -26.07 -21.11 0.67
C THR A 566 -25.31 -21.69 -0.54
N GLU A 567 -23.97 -21.62 -0.52
CA GLU A 567 -23.08 -22.12 -1.57
C GLU A 567 -22.72 -23.62 -1.42
N GLN A 568 -23.18 -24.30 -0.35
CA GLN A 568 -22.88 -25.73 -0.12
C GLN A 568 -24.03 -26.71 -0.44
N ASP A 569 -25.32 -26.34 -0.41
CA ASP A 569 -26.38 -27.39 -0.46
C ASP A 569 -27.75 -27.00 -1.06
N GLY A 570 -27.90 -25.85 -1.72
CA GLY A 570 -29.09 -25.52 -2.54
C GLY A 570 -30.47 -25.50 -1.84
N ARG A 571 -30.56 -25.69 -0.51
CA ARG A 571 -31.80 -25.59 0.26
C ARG A 571 -31.93 -24.22 0.95
N VAL A 572 -33.11 -23.63 0.82
CA VAL A 572 -33.49 -22.38 1.51
C VAL A 572 -33.59 -22.65 3.01
N TYR A 573 -32.55 -22.28 3.75
CA TYR A 573 -32.54 -22.34 5.21
C TYR A 573 -33.16 -21.07 5.81
N LYS A 574 -34.18 -21.26 6.66
CA LYS A 574 -34.79 -20.19 7.46
C LYS A 574 -33.87 -19.95 8.68
N PRO A 575 -33.26 -18.77 8.86
CA PRO A 575 -32.18 -18.60 9.83
C PRO A 575 -32.66 -18.57 11.28
N SER A 576 -31.83 -19.13 12.17
CA SER A 576 -31.99 -19.12 13.63
C SER A 576 -30.63 -18.81 14.29
N ILE A 577 -29.98 -17.69 13.92
CA ILE A 577 -28.69 -17.24 14.49
C ILE A 577 -28.75 -16.14 15.59
N PRO A 578 -29.89 -15.54 16.00
CA PRO A 578 -29.87 -14.54 17.08
C PRO A 578 -29.12 -14.96 18.35
N ASN A 579 -29.00 -16.26 18.62
CA ASN A 579 -28.52 -16.77 19.91
C ASN A 579 -26.99 -16.68 20.11
N GLU A 580 -26.10 -16.97 19.16
CA GLU A 580 -24.65 -17.17 19.46
C GLU A 580 -23.92 -15.88 19.91
N LEU A 581 -24.14 -14.76 19.22
CA LEU A 581 -23.56 -13.46 19.62
C LEU A 581 -24.17 -12.92 20.92
N ASP A 582 -25.47 -13.17 21.11
CA ASP A 582 -26.14 -12.85 22.38
C ASP A 582 -25.63 -13.81 23.50
N GLU A 583 -25.23 -15.04 23.20
CA GLU A 583 -24.58 -15.97 24.16
C GLU A 583 -23.20 -15.47 24.59
N ASP A 584 -22.40 -14.91 23.68
CA ASP A 584 -21.11 -14.31 24.05
C ASP A 584 -21.30 -13.10 24.97
N LEU A 585 -22.30 -12.25 24.70
CA LEU A 585 -22.67 -11.17 25.63
C LEU A 585 -23.21 -11.72 26.96
N LYS A 586 -23.96 -12.84 26.98
CA LYS A 586 -24.39 -13.50 28.23
C LYS A 586 -23.23 -14.09 29.03
N LYS A 587 -22.12 -14.45 28.38
CA LYS A 587 -20.85 -14.77 29.06
C LYS A 587 -20.10 -13.51 29.52
N GLY A 588 -20.65 -12.34 29.26
CA GLY A 588 -20.06 -11.04 29.53
C GLY A 588 -18.89 -10.73 28.61
N THR A 589 -18.87 -11.23 27.37
CA THR A 589 -17.79 -11.02 26.41
C THR A 589 -18.32 -10.23 25.21
N ILE A 590 -17.77 -9.03 25.00
CA ILE A 590 -18.09 -8.17 23.86
C ILE A 590 -17.18 -8.56 22.68
N PRO A 591 -17.73 -8.92 21.50
CA PRO A 591 -16.93 -9.26 20.33
C PRO A 591 -15.98 -8.14 19.94
N ASP A 592 -14.74 -8.50 19.61
CA ASP A 592 -13.64 -7.56 19.39
C ASP A 592 -13.89 -6.57 18.24
N ASP A 593 -14.42 -7.05 17.12
CA ASP A 593 -14.79 -6.21 15.98
C ASP A 593 -15.87 -5.18 16.38
N PHE A 594 -16.80 -5.58 17.23
CA PHE A 594 -17.86 -4.69 17.71
C PHE A 594 -17.35 -3.70 18.75
N LYS A 595 -16.46 -4.14 19.65
CA LYS A 595 -15.74 -3.26 20.60
C LYS A 595 -15.00 -2.15 19.86
N ARG A 596 -14.35 -2.43 18.73
CA ARG A 596 -13.72 -1.40 17.88
C ARG A 596 -14.74 -0.38 17.35
N GLN A 597 -15.92 -0.81 16.92
CA GLN A 597 -17.00 0.12 16.49
C GLN A 597 -17.45 1.05 17.62
N MET A 598 -17.51 0.55 18.86
CA MET A 598 -17.80 1.37 20.02
C MET A 598 -16.68 2.41 20.26
N PHE A 599 -15.41 2.04 20.12
CA PHE A 599 -14.28 2.98 20.24
C PHE A 599 -14.33 4.10 19.19
N TYR A 600 -14.59 3.77 17.93
CA TYR A 600 -14.74 4.78 16.88
C TYR A 600 -15.90 5.74 17.18
N THR A 601 -17.03 5.20 17.62
CA THR A 601 -18.22 5.96 18.01
C THR A 601 -17.96 6.89 19.19
N PHE A 602 -17.30 6.38 20.23
CA PHE A 602 -16.92 7.18 21.39
C PHE A 602 -15.97 8.32 21.01
N GLY A 603 -14.98 8.04 20.15
CA GLY A 603 -14.07 9.06 19.62
C GLY A 603 -14.78 10.14 18.81
N ASP A 604 -15.79 9.79 18.02
CA ASP A 604 -16.57 10.79 17.28
C ASP A 604 -17.43 11.66 18.19
N TYR A 605 -18.10 11.09 19.21
CA TYR A 605 -18.80 11.91 20.21
C TYR A 605 -17.86 12.84 20.97
N ARG A 606 -16.65 12.38 21.27
CA ARG A 606 -15.60 13.19 21.89
C ARG A 606 -15.26 14.40 21.05
N ASP A 607 -15.03 14.19 19.76
CA ASP A 607 -14.64 15.28 18.87
C ASP A 607 -15.78 16.25 18.61
N LEU A 608 -17.04 15.78 18.57
CA LEU A 608 -18.22 16.67 18.59
C LEU A 608 -18.27 17.53 19.86
N CYS A 609 -18.02 16.95 21.03
CA CYS A 609 -17.98 17.69 22.29
C CYS A 609 -16.88 18.76 22.29
N LEU A 610 -15.68 18.39 21.83
CA LEU A 610 -14.47 19.21 21.93
C LEU A 610 -14.24 20.17 20.76
N ASP A 611 -15.19 20.29 19.83
CA ASP A 611 -15.05 21.14 18.62
C ASP A 611 -13.88 20.68 17.72
N LYS A 612 -13.71 19.37 17.59
CA LYS A 612 -12.63 18.73 16.81
C LYS A 612 -13.15 17.86 15.68
N ASP A 613 -14.47 17.79 15.49
CA ASP A 613 -15.05 17.09 14.36
C ASP A 613 -14.68 17.83 13.07
N ILE A 614 -14.29 17.07 12.05
CA ILE A 614 -13.80 17.62 10.77
C ILE A 614 -14.88 17.56 9.68
N GLY A 615 -16.04 16.98 9.98
CA GLY A 615 -17.20 16.94 9.09
C GLY A 615 -18.01 18.23 9.16
N ASN A 616 -18.70 18.59 8.08
CA ASN A 616 -19.59 19.76 8.08
C ASN A 616 -21.09 19.38 8.10
N ASP A 617 -21.38 18.08 8.28
CA ASP A 617 -22.72 17.47 8.22
C ASP A 617 -23.53 17.67 9.51
N VAL A 618 -22.90 18.15 10.58
CA VAL A 618 -23.46 18.24 11.94
C VAL A 618 -23.39 19.65 12.56
N SER A 619 -23.26 20.69 11.71
CA SER A 619 -23.10 22.08 12.18
C SER A 619 -24.17 22.58 13.17
N GLU A 620 -25.41 22.09 13.11
CA GLU A 620 -26.46 22.42 14.08
C GLU A 620 -26.22 21.80 15.46
N VAL A 621 -25.63 20.60 15.51
CA VAL A 621 -25.25 19.92 16.75
C VAL A 621 -24.12 20.70 17.42
N GLU A 622 -23.09 21.06 16.66
CA GLU A 622 -21.97 21.85 17.17
C GLU A 622 -22.43 23.19 17.73
N LYS A 623 -23.34 23.89 17.03
CA LYS A 623 -23.96 25.13 17.54
C LYS A 623 -24.72 24.89 18.85
N SER A 624 -25.39 23.75 18.98
CA SER A 624 -26.15 23.42 20.20
C SER A 624 -25.23 23.12 21.38
N ILE A 625 -24.15 22.38 21.16
CA ILE A 625 -23.12 22.14 22.17
C ILE A 625 -22.43 23.45 22.55
N LYS A 626 -22.06 24.29 21.57
CA LYS A 626 -21.47 25.64 21.77
C LYS A 626 -22.28 26.47 22.76
N ARG A 627 -23.61 26.50 22.59
CA ARG A 627 -24.55 27.28 23.43
C ARG A 627 -24.55 26.88 24.91
N VAL A 628 -24.18 25.65 25.26
CA VAL A 628 -24.12 25.19 26.66
C VAL A 628 -22.95 25.83 27.42
N PHE A 629 -21.84 26.09 26.72
CA PHE A 629 -20.60 26.62 27.28
C PHE A 629 -20.39 28.12 26.99
N SER A 630 -21.43 28.81 26.51
CA SER A 630 -21.38 30.26 26.27
C SER A 630 -22.18 30.98 27.36
N SER A 631 -21.47 31.61 28.30
CA SER A 631 -22.05 32.56 29.27
C SER A 631 -22.52 33.83 28.56
N ASN A 632 -23.57 34.47 29.06
CA ASN A 632 -24.21 35.65 28.46
C ASN A 632 -23.18 36.77 28.13
N GLY A 633 -22.75 36.87 26.86
CA GLY A 633 -22.02 38.03 26.33
C GLY A 633 -20.65 37.77 25.70
N ASP A 634 -19.99 36.64 25.98
CA ASP A 634 -18.66 36.36 25.41
C ASP A 634 -18.72 35.68 24.05
N LYS A 635 -17.94 36.20 23.09
CA LYS A 635 -17.93 35.78 21.68
C LYS A 635 -17.08 34.54 21.38
N THR A 636 -16.48 33.89 22.37
CA THR A 636 -15.60 32.74 22.15
C THR A 636 -15.87 31.61 23.14
N PRO A 637 -16.26 30.40 22.68
CA PRO A 637 -16.43 29.25 23.55
C PRO A 637 -15.09 28.87 24.19
N ASN A 638 -15.06 28.73 25.51
CA ASN A 638 -13.84 28.40 26.24
C ASN A 638 -13.54 26.89 26.09
N GLY A 639 -12.59 26.51 25.24
CA GLY A 639 -12.22 25.12 24.99
C GLY A 639 -11.88 24.32 26.26
N HIS A 640 -11.47 25.01 27.32
CA HIS A 640 -11.22 24.43 28.64
C HIS A 640 -12.49 23.84 29.31
N GLU A 641 -13.66 24.48 29.16
CA GLU A 641 -14.90 24.00 29.79
C GLU A 641 -15.42 22.72 29.15
N ARG A 642 -15.33 22.63 27.82
CA ARG A 642 -15.67 21.41 27.07
C ARG A 642 -14.73 20.25 27.42
N GLN A 643 -13.44 20.55 27.60
CA GLN A 643 -12.45 19.58 28.03
C GLN A 643 -12.79 19.05 29.43
N LYS A 644 -13.07 19.95 30.38
CA LYS A 644 -13.50 19.60 31.74
C LYS A 644 -14.81 18.80 31.75
N PHE A 645 -15.77 19.18 30.91
CA PHE A 645 -17.01 18.42 30.74
C PHE A 645 -16.74 16.98 30.29
N TRP A 646 -15.89 16.80 29.27
CA TRP A 646 -15.55 15.47 28.78
C TRP A 646 -14.80 14.65 29.81
N GLU A 647 -13.87 15.25 30.54
CA GLU A 647 -13.16 14.59 31.65
C GLU A 647 -14.10 14.13 32.76
N ASN A 648 -15.14 14.92 33.05
CA ASN A 648 -16.12 14.60 34.08
C ASN A 648 -17.13 13.52 33.64
N TYR A 649 -17.50 13.49 32.36
CA TYR A 649 -18.66 12.70 31.89
C TYR A 649 -18.35 11.70 30.77
N GLY A 650 -17.12 11.63 30.29
CA GLY A 650 -16.69 10.64 29.29
C GLY A 650 -16.92 9.21 29.76
N GLU A 651 -16.63 8.92 31.03
CA GLU A 651 -16.92 7.63 31.66
C GLU A 651 -18.42 7.31 31.67
N ASP A 652 -19.27 8.29 31.98
CA ASP A 652 -20.72 8.11 31.98
C ASP A 652 -21.29 7.81 30.59
N ILE A 653 -20.74 8.44 29.54
CA ILE A 653 -21.11 8.18 28.15
C ILE A 653 -20.74 6.74 27.78
N TRP A 654 -19.53 6.29 28.14
CA TRP A 654 -19.08 4.91 27.92
C TRP A 654 -19.97 3.90 28.65
N HIS A 655 -20.31 4.17 29.91
CA HIS A 655 -21.26 3.36 30.67
C HIS A 655 -22.62 3.31 29.99
N GLY A 656 -23.14 4.44 29.50
CA GLY A 656 -24.37 4.49 28.72
C GLY A 656 -24.35 3.56 27.50
N MET A 657 -23.23 3.51 26.77
CA MET A 657 -23.04 2.58 25.64
C MET A 657 -23.12 1.12 26.09
N LEU A 658 -22.45 0.76 27.20
CA LEU A 658 -22.49 -0.60 27.76
C LEU A 658 -23.89 -0.98 28.29
N CYS A 659 -24.58 -0.05 28.95
CA CYS A 659 -25.96 -0.24 29.41
C CYS A 659 -26.87 -0.60 28.23
N ALA A 660 -26.71 0.07 27.08
CA ALA A 660 -27.52 -0.17 25.89
C ALA A 660 -27.40 -1.60 25.32
N LEU A 661 -26.25 -2.26 25.49
CA LEU A 661 -26.06 -3.66 25.08
C LEU A 661 -26.88 -4.66 25.88
N THR A 662 -27.38 -4.25 27.06
CA THR A 662 -28.27 -5.08 27.87
C THR A 662 -29.71 -5.06 27.38
N TYR A 663 -30.03 -4.26 26.36
CA TYR A 663 -31.37 -4.12 25.81
C TYR A 663 -31.54 -4.86 24.48
N LYS A 664 -32.76 -5.31 24.23
CA LYS A 664 -33.16 -5.97 22.99
C LYS A 664 -34.59 -5.57 22.61
N GLU A 665 -34.94 -5.75 21.35
CA GLU A 665 -36.35 -5.72 20.95
C GLU A 665 -37.07 -6.96 21.47
N ASN A 666 -38.30 -6.80 21.95
CA ASN A 666 -39.16 -7.86 22.48
C ASN A 666 -39.70 -8.83 21.39
N GLY A 667 -39.31 -8.64 20.12
CA GLY A 667 -39.71 -9.49 18.99
C GLY A 667 -41.09 -9.20 18.40
N ALA A 668 -41.84 -8.25 18.95
CA ALA A 668 -43.09 -7.77 18.36
C ALA A 668 -42.81 -6.86 17.14
N LYS A 669 -43.77 -6.76 16.21
CA LYS A 669 -43.64 -5.94 14.98
C LYS A 669 -44.56 -4.72 15.03
N GLY A 670 -44.16 -3.63 14.37
CA GLY A 670 -44.99 -2.43 14.24
C GLY A 670 -45.10 -1.67 15.56
N ILE A 671 -46.28 -1.15 15.87
CA ILE A 671 -46.54 -0.29 17.05
C ILE A 671 -46.30 -1.03 18.38
N ASP A 672 -46.31 -2.36 18.38
CA ASP A 672 -46.10 -3.20 19.56
C ASP A 672 -44.62 -3.56 19.84
N ALA A 673 -43.71 -3.19 18.93
CA ALA A 673 -42.28 -3.36 19.14
C ALA A 673 -41.86 -2.54 20.38
N LYS A 674 -41.25 -3.19 21.36
CA LYS A 674 -40.74 -2.53 22.57
C LYS A 674 -39.30 -2.91 22.82
N ILE A 675 -38.52 -1.95 23.29
CA ILE A 675 -37.17 -2.21 23.80
C ILE A 675 -37.29 -2.61 25.27
N GLU A 676 -36.78 -3.78 25.61
CA GLU A 676 -36.77 -4.31 26.98
C GLU A 676 -35.35 -4.66 27.41
N GLN A 677 -35.09 -4.49 28.70
CA GLN A 677 -33.79 -4.87 29.28
C GLN A 677 -33.77 -6.39 29.51
N ASN A 678 -32.78 -7.06 28.92
CA ASN A 678 -32.51 -8.46 29.16
C ASN A 678 -31.75 -8.62 30.49
N LYS A 679 -32.38 -9.30 31.47
CA LYS A 679 -31.83 -9.51 32.81
C LYS A 679 -30.52 -10.31 32.78
N ASP A 680 -30.40 -11.29 31.89
CA ASP A 680 -29.20 -12.13 31.80
C ASP A 680 -28.02 -11.32 31.28
N LEU A 681 -28.24 -10.53 30.22
CA LEU A 681 -27.21 -9.61 29.68
C LEU A 681 -26.81 -8.56 30.71
N LYS A 682 -27.79 -8.04 31.47
CA LYS A 682 -27.52 -7.10 32.57
C LYS A 682 -26.60 -7.72 33.61
N GLY A 683 -26.91 -8.90 34.14
CA GLY A 683 -26.11 -9.57 35.17
C GLY A 683 -24.74 -10.07 34.68
N ALA A 684 -24.59 -10.25 33.36
CA ALA A 684 -23.34 -10.65 32.72
C ALA A 684 -22.39 -9.46 32.48
N LEU A 685 -22.93 -8.34 31.99
CA LEU A 685 -22.13 -7.17 31.58
C LEU A 685 -21.95 -6.14 32.67
N LEU A 686 -22.92 -5.97 33.57
CA LEU A 686 -22.92 -4.92 34.59
C LEU A 686 -22.74 -5.50 36.00
N ASP A 687 -22.16 -4.69 36.87
CA ASP A 687 -21.96 -4.95 38.29
C ASP A 687 -23.29 -4.99 39.07
N ASP A 688 -23.23 -5.25 40.38
CA ASP A 688 -24.42 -5.36 41.22
C ASP A 688 -25.18 -4.04 41.34
N SER A 689 -24.48 -2.90 41.19
CA SER A 689 -25.13 -1.58 41.09
C SER A 689 -25.90 -1.39 39.77
N GLY A 690 -25.63 -2.24 38.77
CA GLY A 690 -26.25 -2.22 37.46
C GLY A 690 -25.87 -1.00 36.63
N ASN A 691 -24.73 -0.37 36.92
CA ASN A 691 -24.31 0.90 36.31
C ASN A 691 -22.87 0.91 35.80
N LYS A 692 -22.02 -0.03 36.24
CA LYS A 692 -20.62 -0.14 35.81
C LYS A 692 -20.36 -1.51 35.19
N PRO A 693 -19.39 -1.64 34.27
CA PRO A 693 -19.03 -2.93 33.72
C PRO A 693 -18.49 -3.87 34.80
N LYS A 694 -19.00 -5.10 34.81
CA LYS A 694 -18.61 -6.15 35.76
C LYS A 694 -17.17 -6.63 35.56
N LYS A 695 -16.74 -6.79 34.31
CA LYS A 695 -15.38 -7.25 33.98
C LYS A 695 -14.41 -6.07 33.93
N PRO A 696 -13.24 -6.13 34.61
CA PRO A 696 -12.26 -5.06 34.60
C PRO A 696 -11.82 -4.62 33.21
N GLN A 697 -11.74 -5.54 32.24
CA GLN A 697 -11.32 -5.26 30.86
C GLN A 697 -12.28 -4.35 30.06
N TYR A 698 -13.47 -4.04 30.58
CA TYR A 698 -14.44 -3.14 29.95
C TYR A 698 -14.64 -1.83 30.74
N GLN A 699 -13.95 -1.66 31.87
CA GLN A 699 -13.97 -0.40 32.60
C GLN A 699 -13.33 0.72 31.78
N TYR A 700 -13.82 1.94 31.95
CA TYR A 700 -13.46 3.10 31.15
C TYR A 700 -11.94 3.35 31.08
N ASN A 701 -11.25 3.24 32.23
CA ASN A 701 -9.80 3.51 32.33
C ASN A 701 -8.90 2.36 31.87
N SER A 702 -9.44 1.18 31.58
CA SER A 702 -8.66 -0.03 31.32
C SER A 702 -9.04 -0.77 30.04
N VAL A 703 -10.21 -0.47 29.46
CA VAL A 703 -10.64 -1.06 28.20
C VAL A 703 -9.69 -0.66 27.08
N LYS A 704 -9.23 -1.66 26.33
CA LYS A 704 -8.26 -1.48 25.25
C LYS A 704 -8.90 -1.66 23.88
N PHE A 705 -8.41 -0.90 22.92
CA PHE A 705 -8.85 -0.97 21.52
C PHE A 705 -8.60 -2.36 20.89
N SER A 706 -7.60 -3.10 21.40
CA SER A 706 -7.29 -4.48 21.00
C SER A 706 -6.87 -5.30 22.21
N ASP A 707 -6.96 -6.63 22.09
CA ASP A 707 -6.56 -7.58 23.14
C ASP A 707 -5.04 -7.64 23.39
N ASN A 708 -4.25 -6.83 22.67
CA ASN A 708 -2.84 -6.66 22.92
C ASN A 708 -2.61 -5.86 24.22
N ARG A 709 -1.70 -6.34 25.08
CA ARG A 709 -1.29 -5.61 26.30
C ARG A 709 -0.80 -4.20 26.02
N ASN A 710 -0.33 -3.90 24.81
CA ASN A 710 0.16 -2.58 24.40
C ASN A 710 -0.87 -1.75 23.58
N GLY A 711 -2.10 -2.22 23.40
CA GLY A 711 -3.14 -1.46 22.72
C GLY A 711 -3.52 -0.19 23.49
N PRO A 712 -3.87 0.92 22.80
CA PRO A 712 -4.30 2.14 23.49
C PRO A 712 -5.59 1.87 24.27
N ASP A 713 -5.70 2.48 25.45
CA ASP A 713 -6.96 2.60 26.16
C ASP A 713 -7.96 3.49 25.39
N LEU A 714 -9.21 3.53 25.88
CA LEU A 714 -10.30 4.26 25.25
C LEU A 714 -9.99 5.75 25.04
N GLU A 715 -9.50 6.44 26.07
CA GLU A 715 -9.21 7.86 26.00
C GLU A 715 -8.01 8.16 25.10
N THR A 716 -6.95 7.36 25.20
CA THR A 716 -5.77 7.46 24.35
C THR A 716 -6.13 7.26 22.88
N PHE A 717 -7.02 6.30 22.60
CA PHE A 717 -7.55 6.10 21.25
C PHE A 717 -8.42 7.28 20.80
N ALA A 718 -9.35 7.73 21.63
CA ALA A 718 -10.27 8.83 21.33
C ALA A 718 -9.57 10.18 21.16
N LYS A 719 -8.40 10.38 21.79
CA LYS A 719 -7.53 11.56 21.61
C LYS A 719 -6.80 11.62 20.27
N ARG A 720 -6.70 10.50 19.53
CA ARG A 720 -6.07 10.49 18.20
C ARG A 720 -6.83 11.42 17.26
N PRO A 721 -6.17 12.18 16.36
CA PRO A 721 -6.85 13.00 15.36
C PRO A 721 -7.94 12.22 14.61
N GLN A 722 -9.11 12.82 14.42
CA GLN A 722 -10.28 12.16 13.84
C GLN A 722 -9.99 11.48 12.50
N PHE A 723 -9.27 12.17 11.62
CA PHE A 723 -8.79 11.62 10.35
C PHE A 723 -8.06 10.28 10.52
N LEU A 724 -7.15 10.16 11.50
CA LEU A 724 -6.42 8.92 11.74
C LEU A 724 -7.32 7.82 12.31
N ARG A 725 -8.32 8.16 13.12
CA ARG A 725 -9.31 7.18 13.61
C ARG A 725 -10.16 6.65 12.46
N TRP A 726 -10.66 7.54 11.60
CA TRP A 726 -11.41 7.16 10.40
C TRP A 726 -10.55 6.35 9.42
N PHE A 727 -9.28 6.68 9.25
CA PHE A 727 -8.39 5.89 8.41
C PHE A 727 -8.10 4.51 9.02
N THR A 728 -8.02 4.41 10.35
CA THR A 728 -7.91 3.12 11.05
C THR A 728 -9.17 2.28 10.79
N GLU A 729 -10.36 2.86 10.95
CA GLU A 729 -11.66 2.23 10.65
C GLU A 729 -11.77 1.78 9.19
N TRP A 730 -11.30 2.63 8.26
CA TRP A 730 -11.22 2.30 6.85
C TRP A 730 -10.34 1.08 6.61
N SER A 731 -9.19 1.01 7.29
CA SER A 731 -8.25 -0.11 7.14
C SER A 731 -8.82 -1.42 7.68
N ASP A 732 -9.53 -1.37 8.82
CA ASP A 732 -10.16 -2.54 9.43
C ASP A 732 -11.27 -3.10 8.52
N GLU A 733 -12.11 -2.22 7.97
CA GLU A 733 -13.14 -2.60 6.98
C GLU A 733 -12.49 -3.12 5.69
N PHE A 734 -11.50 -2.40 5.16
CA PHE A 734 -10.82 -2.74 3.90
C PHE A 734 -10.24 -4.14 3.95
N CYS A 735 -9.45 -4.44 4.98
CA CYS A 735 -8.77 -5.70 5.08
C CYS A 735 -9.74 -6.85 5.37
N THR A 736 -10.80 -6.62 6.17
CA THR A 736 -11.83 -7.62 6.45
C THR A 736 -12.58 -8.01 5.18
N GLU A 737 -13.07 -7.03 4.42
CA GLU A 737 -13.81 -7.25 3.19
C GLU A 737 -12.92 -7.79 2.06
N ARG A 738 -11.67 -7.33 1.97
CA ARG A 738 -10.69 -7.89 1.04
C ARG A 738 -10.50 -9.38 1.29
N LYS A 739 -10.26 -9.80 2.53
CA LYS A 739 -10.07 -11.21 2.89
C LYS A 739 -11.29 -12.07 2.49
N LYS A 740 -12.50 -11.58 2.74
CA LYS A 740 -13.74 -12.26 2.33
C LYS A 740 -13.83 -12.43 0.82
N LYS A 741 -13.51 -11.39 0.06
CA LYS A 741 -13.55 -11.44 -1.41
C LYS A 741 -12.44 -12.29 -2.00
N GLU A 742 -11.23 -12.29 -1.42
CA GLU A 742 -10.14 -13.19 -1.80
C GLU A 742 -10.53 -14.65 -1.55
N LYS A 743 -11.13 -14.96 -0.40
CA LYS A 743 -11.67 -16.30 -0.11
C LYS A 743 -12.70 -16.72 -1.16
N LYS A 744 -13.66 -15.84 -1.50
CA LYS A 744 -14.67 -16.12 -2.53
C LYS A 744 -14.06 -16.36 -3.90
N VAL A 745 -13.08 -15.55 -4.33
CA VAL A 745 -12.33 -15.80 -5.57
C VAL A 745 -11.63 -17.17 -5.52
N SER A 746 -10.98 -17.47 -4.40
CA SER A 746 -10.29 -18.74 -4.20
C SER A 746 -11.25 -19.94 -4.25
N GLU A 747 -12.49 -19.81 -3.80
CA GLU A 747 -13.52 -20.85 -3.80
C GLU A 747 -14.18 -21.01 -5.17
N ASP A 748 -14.64 -19.91 -5.77
CA ASP A 748 -15.37 -19.92 -7.04
C ASP A 748 -14.47 -20.23 -8.25
N CYS A 749 -13.15 -20.00 -8.13
CA CYS A 749 -12.18 -20.25 -9.20
C CYS A 749 -11.39 -21.57 -9.03
N LYS A 750 -11.75 -22.46 -8.09
CA LYS A 750 -11.00 -23.71 -7.83
C LYS A 750 -10.85 -24.59 -9.07
N THR A 751 -11.86 -24.63 -9.94
CA THR A 751 -11.91 -25.51 -11.12
C THR A 751 -11.93 -24.75 -12.45
N ASP A 752 -12.08 -23.43 -12.41
CA ASP A 752 -12.12 -22.54 -13.59
C ASP A 752 -11.04 -21.46 -13.46
N TYR A 753 -9.79 -21.88 -13.68
CA TYR A 753 -8.60 -21.04 -13.51
C TYR A 753 -8.54 -19.87 -14.48
N ASP A 754 -9.19 -19.99 -15.64
CA ASP A 754 -9.24 -18.94 -16.66
C ASP A 754 -10.45 -18.00 -16.46
N GLY A 755 -11.33 -18.29 -15.50
CA GLY A 755 -12.62 -17.62 -15.31
C GLY A 755 -12.53 -16.12 -15.03
N CYS A 756 -11.39 -15.61 -14.54
CA CYS A 756 -11.19 -14.18 -14.30
C CYS A 756 -10.99 -13.33 -15.59
N GLU A 757 -10.91 -13.93 -16.78
CA GLU A 757 -10.76 -13.17 -18.03
C GLU A 757 -12.02 -12.36 -18.38
N LYS A 758 -11.83 -11.17 -18.97
CA LYS A 758 -12.88 -10.14 -19.19
C LYS A 758 -14.09 -10.58 -20.04
N ASN A 759 -14.07 -11.77 -20.64
CA ASN A 759 -15.11 -12.28 -21.56
C ASN A 759 -15.74 -13.61 -21.12
N LYS A 760 -15.43 -14.14 -19.93
CA LYS A 760 -16.05 -15.37 -19.42
C LYS A 760 -17.26 -15.06 -18.52
N SER A 761 -18.31 -15.89 -18.62
CA SER A 761 -19.48 -15.89 -17.75
C SER A 761 -19.42 -17.09 -16.81
N GLY A 762 -19.48 -16.88 -15.49
CA GLY A 762 -19.36 -17.96 -14.51
C GLY A 762 -19.18 -17.43 -13.09
N SER A 763 -19.22 -18.31 -12.09
CA SER A 763 -19.01 -17.95 -10.68
C SER A 763 -17.65 -17.29 -10.46
N CYS A 764 -16.59 -17.89 -11.01
CA CYS A 764 -15.23 -17.34 -10.95
C CYS A 764 -15.16 -15.92 -11.55
N ALA A 765 -15.64 -15.72 -12.78
CA ALA A 765 -15.67 -14.42 -13.44
C ALA A 765 -16.37 -13.34 -12.59
N ASN A 766 -17.51 -13.69 -11.99
CA ASN A 766 -18.27 -12.80 -11.12
C ASN A 766 -17.51 -12.47 -9.83
N ALA A 767 -16.86 -13.46 -9.20
CA ALA A 767 -16.03 -13.26 -8.02
C ALA A 767 -14.84 -12.32 -8.33
N CYS A 768 -14.12 -12.55 -9.44
CA CYS A 768 -13.00 -11.70 -9.83
C CYS A 768 -13.45 -10.28 -10.18
N LYS A 769 -14.59 -10.12 -10.88
CA LYS A 769 -15.18 -8.80 -11.17
C LYS A 769 -15.56 -8.06 -9.89
N ALA A 770 -16.19 -8.74 -8.94
CA ALA A 770 -16.57 -8.16 -7.66
C ALA A 770 -15.36 -7.80 -6.78
N TYR A 771 -14.29 -8.59 -6.83
CA TYR A 771 -13.01 -8.26 -6.18
C TYR A 771 -12.35 -7.05 -6.83
N ASN A 772 -12.20 -7.05 -8.16
CA ASN A 772 -11.57 -5.96 -8.89
C ASN A 772 -12.33 -4.63 -8.73
N GLN A 773 -13.67 -4.66 -8.80
CA GLN A 773 -14.49 -3.47 -8.55
C GLN A 773 -14.30 -2.96 -7.12
N TYR A 774 -14.28 -3.86 -6.13
CA TYR A 774 -14.03 -3.48 -4.74
C TYR A 774 -12.66 -2.82 -4.54
N ILE A 775 -11.59 -3.43 -5.07
CA ILE A 775 -10.24 -2.87 -4.99
C ILE A 775 -10.12 -1.54 -5.74
N THR A 776 -10.79 -1.40 -6.88
CA THR A 776 -10.79 -0.15 -7.66
C THR A 776 -11.45 0.98 -6.87
N ASN A 777 -12.64 0.74 -6.30
CA ASN A 777 -13.33 1.74 -5.47
C ASN A 777 -12.51 2.10 -4.22
N LYS A 778 -11.96 1.09 -3.51
CA LYS A 778 -11.13 1.32 -2.33
C LYS A 778 -9.82 2.02 -2.65
N LYS A 779 -9.28 1.86 -3.87
CA LYS A 779 -8.12 2.60 -4.33
C LYS A 779 -8.43 4.10 -4.46
N GLU A 780 -9.61 4.48 -4.94
CA GLU A 780 -10.03 5.88 -4.99
C GLU A 780 -10.23 6.47 -3.59
N GLU A 781 -10.70 5.68 -2.62
CA GLU A 781 -10.78 6.10 -1.21
C GLU A 781 -9.41 6.24 -0.54
N TYR A 782 -8.40 5.48 -1.00
CA TYR A 782 -7.05 5.47 -0.43
C TYR A 782 -6.12 6.55 -1.03
N ASP A 783 -6.25 6.81 -2.32
CA ASP A 783 -5.45 7.79 -3.08
C ASP A 783 -5.85 9.23 -2.73
#